data_AF-A0A8V5GGZ4-F1
#
_entry.id   AF-A0A8V5GGZ4-F1
#
_cell.length_a   1.000
_cell.length_b   1.000
_cell.length_c   1.000
_cell.angle_alpha   90.00
_cell.angle_beta   90.00
_cell.angle_gamma   90.00
#
_symmetry.space_group_name_H-M   'P 1'
#
loop_
_entity.id
_entity.type
_entity.pdbx_description
1 polymer ?
#
loop_
_entity_poly.entity_id
_entity_poly.type
_entity_poly.pdbx_seq_one_letter_code
_entity_poly.pdbx_strand_id
1 'polypeptide(L)'
;MGSTGVPPHREAAPVPQRSPRSGAGAGAGASPGSPVREGLGPLTRKLLGFELQDLTRWSRFVRLLHRPSDPAALGAFRAAFGLLMVLDVPQERGMALLDRRFLDGLEICRFPLLPMLRPLPLDGMYLLYSVMLLGALGMMLGCWYRLSCVAFLCPYWYVLLLDKTSWNNHSYLYGLLAFQLTFMGADRYGSVDGLFRPHKRNAHVPLWNYTLLRAQIFLVYFIAGLKKLDMDWVSGYSMGSLARHWLFAPFRLVLSEQSTSLLVVHGGGLLLDLSAGFLLLLDATRPIALIFVTYFHCMNSQLFSIGMFPYTMLVSNGLFCHPAWPRRLTRPPRPSPDCHYGARGGLRLRQHLAAAFTVLYVLEQLFLPYSHFITQGYNNWTNGLYGYSWDMMVHSRFHQHVKITYQDGLTGDVGYLKPGVFTQSRRWKDHADMLKQYAVCLSQLLPRYNISQPQIYFDIWVSINDRFQQRLVDPRVDVVRAPWSPWHRTPWVLPLLLELSPWRQRLQELESSLDGNTDVVFIADFPGLHLENFVSEDLGNTSLKVLRGEVLVELVEQNQNYTLREGDGIQLPAGQYHKVHTVSPEPSCYFYLYVNTTAQALELNLTRLQELRDRARNGTEPLPPELRPLLGEPLPPGAAPDPLVALLLRREQRQRDRERERRAGMGQRLRRFLHRKLFLFRRSLLMTYISLRNLAVGRPPPQRLAQELAFADWRPAEEEEGDGGHTDTLSVPPPPPDPSEPPPGGLCSCGVTSVVG
;
A
#
# COMPACT_ATOMS: atom_id res chain seq x y z
N MET A 1 27.50 36.16 -69.83
CA MET A 1 27.94 35.78 -71.19
C MET A 1 29.36 36.31 -71.29
N GLY A 2 30.42 35.55 -71.07
CA GLY A 2 30.85 34.33 -71.76
C GLY A 2 32.31 34.60 -72.13
N SER A 3 33.25 34.00 -71.39
CA SER A 3 34.32 33.12 -71.90
C SER A 3 35.58 33.94 -72.27
N THR A 4 36.84 33.54 -72.11
CA THR A 4 37.55 32.29 -71.78
C THR A 4 39.04 32.71 -71.76
N GLY A 5 39.87 32.23 -70.84
CA GLY A 5 40.86 31.20 -71.19
C GLY A 5 42.31 31.69 -70.96
N VAL A 6 43.13 30.79 -70.43
CA VAL A 6 44.49 30.88 -69.82
C VAL A 6 45.32 29.72 -70.46
N PRO A 7 46.64 29.49 -70.26
CA PRO A 7 47.93 30.23 -70.34
C PRO A 7 48.86 29.59 -71.45
N PRO A 8 50.25 29.53 -71.44
CA PRO A 8 51.10 28.83 -70.42
C PRO A 8 52.62 29.24 -70.22
N HIS A 9 53.25 28.59 -69.20
CA HIS A 9 54.70 28.26 -68.94
C HIS A 9 55.71 29.36 -68.55
N ARG A 10 56.80 29.19 -67.75
CA ARG A 10 57.51 28.17 -66.88
C ARG A 10 58.66 29.00 -66.21
N GLU A 11 59.20 28.81 -65.00
CA GLU A 11 60.19 27.85 -64.44
C GLU A 11 60.89 28.63 -63.28
N ALA A 12 61.10 28.18 -62.03
CA ALA A 12 62.17 27.31 -61.50
C ALA A 12 62.51 27.81 -60.05
N ALA A 13 62.94 26.91 -59.16
CA ALA A 13 63.54 27.19 -57.83
C ALA A 13 64.96 26.57 -57.80
N PRO A 14 65.93 26.94 -56.91
CA PRO A 14 65.94 26.51 -55.47
C PRO A 14 66.76 27.37 -54.42
N VAL A 15 66.34 27.32 -53.11
CA VAL A 15 67.03 26.99 -51.80
C VAL A 15 68.49 27.49 -51.49
N PRO A 16 69.06 27.59 -50.23
CA PRO A 16 68.65 27.96 -48.83
C PRO A 16 69.62 28.95 -48.07
N GLN A 17 69.36 29.34 -46.80
CA GLN A 17 70.29 29.19 -45.61
C GLN A 17 69.86 29.90 -44.28
N ARG A 18 69.86 29.09 -43.19
CA ARG A 18 70.29 29.24 -41.77
C ARG A 18 70.11 30.52 -40.91
N SER A 19 69.59 30.27 -39.69
CA SER A 19 69.62 31.03 -38.42
C SER A 19 71.01 31.17 -37.75
N PRO A 20 71.20 32.07 -36.76
CA PRO A 20 71.41 31.60 -35.38
C PRO A 20 70.87 32.50 -34.23
N ARG A 21 71.16 32.03 -32.99
CA ARG A 21 70.60 32.30 -31.65
C ARG A 21 71.15 33.53 -30.88
N SER A 22 70.40 33.84 -29.80
CA SER A 22 70.77 34.28 -28.43
C SER A 22 71.26 35.70 -28.12
N GLY A 23 70.57 36.33 -27.16
CA GLY A 23 71.07 37.43 -26.31
C GLY A 23 70.15 37.63 -25.09
N ALA A 24 70.72 37.55 -23.88
CA ALA A 24 70.06 37.63 -22.58
C ALA A 24 69.97 39.09 -22.06
N GLY A 25 69.02 39.39 -21.16
CA GLY A 25 68.97 40.67 -20.44
C GLY A 25 67.72 40.93 -19.59
N ALA A 26 67.75 40.44 -18.35
CA ALA A 26 67.13 40.90 -17.09
C ALA A 26 65.87 41.82 -17.02
N GLY A 27 64.89 41.36 -16.21
CA GLY A 27 64.41 42.11 -15.03
C GLY A 27 62.98 42.67 -15.03
N ALA A 28 62.04 41.99 -14.34
CA ALA A 28 61.25 42.53 -13.21
C ALA A 28 60.01 41.66 -12.85
N GLY A 29 60.05 41.06 -11.65
CA GLY A 29 58.91 41.00 -10.70
C GLY A 29 57.72 40.07 -10.95
N ALA A 30 57.75 38.86 -10.38
CA ALA A 30 56.53 38.18 -9.91
C ALA A 30 56.84 37.29 -8.68
N SER A 31 56.24 37.66 -7.56
CA SER A 31 56.30 37.00 -6.24
C SER A 31 55.65 35.60 -6.22
N PRO A 32 55.91 34.78 -5.19
CA PRO A 32 55.98 33.33 -5.30
C PRO A 32 54.62 32.64 -5.28
N GLY A 33 54.57 31.48 -5.92
CA GLY A 33 53.40 30.64 -6.05
C GLY A 33 52.73 30.31 -4.71
N SER A 34 51.42 30.54 -4.67
CA SER A 34 50.53 29.75 -3.83
C SER A 34 50.52 28.31 -4.39
N PRO A 35 50.73 27.28 -3.57
CA PRO A 35 50.61 25.91 -4.03
C PRO A 35 49.15 25.70 -4.44
N VAL A 36 48.94 25.37 -5.72
CA VAL A 36 47.66 24.85 -6.18
C VAL A 36 47.42 23.59 -5.36
N ARG A 37 46.50 23.69 -4.39
CA ARG A 37 45.86 22.51 -3.78
C ARG A 37 45.31 21.70 -4.94
N GLU A 38 45.99 20.61 -5.32
CA GLU A 38 45.41 19.49 -6.05
C GLU A 38 44.38 18.79 -5.15
N GLY A 39 43.36 19.55 -4.74
CA GLY A 39 42.38 19.13 -3.76
C GLY A 39 41.17 18.60 -4.46
N LEU A 40 40.83 17.32 -4.23
CA LEU A 40 39.51 16.67 -4.34
C LEU A 40 38.63 16.87 -5.61
N GLY A 41 38.93 17.81 -6.49
CA GLY A 41 38.11 18.29 -7.60
C GLY A 41 37.98 17.31 -8.76
N PRO A 42 39.07 16.69 -9.25
CA PRO A 42 39.00 15.69 -10.31
C PRO A 42 38.22 14.43 -9.88
N LEU A 43 38.40 14.03 -8.62
CA LEU A 43 37.74 12.87 -8.03
C LEU A 43 36.24 13.13 -7.81
N THR A 44 35.88 14.28 -7.21
CA THR A 44 34.47 14.65 -6.98
C THR A 44 33.70 14.83 -8.28
N ARG A 45 34.31 15.44 -9.30
CA ARG A 45 33.71 15.56 -10.63
C ARG A 45 33.49 14.21 -11.31
N LYS A 46 34.39 13.24 -11.09
CA LYS A 46 34.27 11.87 -11.62
C LYS A 46 33.24 11.01 -10.85
N LEU A 47 33.01 11.29 -9.57
CA LEU A 47 32.10 10.52 -8.71
C LEU A 47 30.66 11.07 -8.67
N LEU A 48 30.52 12.40 -8.61
CA LEU A 48 29.25 13.12 -8.42
C LEU A 48 28.75 13.79 -9.71
N GLY A 49 29.61 13.91 -10.73
CA GLY A 49 29.28 14.58 -11.99
C GLY A 49 29.29 16.12 -11.95
N PHE A 50 29.63 16.71 -10.80
CA PHE A 50 29.80 18.15 -10.57
C PHE A 50 30.89 18.42 -9.51
N GLU A 51 31.37 19.66 -9.41
CA GLU A 51 32.40 20.04 -8.44
C GLU A 51 31.75 20.61 -7.17
N LEU A 52 32.27 20.31 -5.98
CA LEU A 52 31.71 20.84 -4.71
C LEU A 52 31.68 22.38 -4.68
N GLN A 53 32.57 23.02 -5.42
CA GLN A 53 32.61 24.48 -5.57
C GLN A 53 31.36 25.06 -6.25
N ASP A 54 30.61 24.26 -7.02
CA ASP A 54 29.38 24.68 -7.68
C ASP A 54 28.23 24.90 -6.67
N LEU A 55 28.30 24.25 -5.50
CA LEU A 55 27.29 24.38 -4.44
C LEU A 55 27.53 25.60 -3.53
N THR A 56 28.72 26.18 -3.55
CA THR A 56 29.14 27.23 -2.59
C THR A 56 28.49 28.60 -2.84
N ARG A 57 28.05 28.89 -4.06
CA ARG A 57 27.44 30.17 -4.44
C ARG A 57 26.14 29.95 -5.20
N TRP A 58 25.09 30.67 -4.84
CA TRP A 58 23.76 30.56 -5.47
C TRP A 58 23.81 30.66 -7.00
N SER A 59 24.57 31.61 -7.56
CA SER A 59 24.70 31.77 -9.00
C SER A 59 25.38 30.57 -9.69
N ARG A 60 26.35 29.91 -9.05
CA ARG A 60 26.97 28.69 -9.57
C ARG A 60 26.01 27.51 -9.50
N PHE A 61 25.27 27.39 -8.40
CA PHE A 61 24.25 26.36 -8.22
C PHE A 61 23.12 26.48 -9.27
N VAL A 62 22.63 27.69 -9.52
CA VAL A 62 21.63 27.96 -10.58
C VAL A 62 22.17 27.56 -11.95
N ARG A 63 23.44 27.85 -12.25
CA ARG A 63 24.10 27.43 -13.51
C ARG A 63 24.21 25.91 -13.61
N LEU A 64 24.58 25.23 -12.51
CA LEU A 64 24.65 23.77 -12.46
C LEU A 64 23.30 23.14 -12.76
N LEU A 65 22.23 23.59 -12.10
CA LEU A 65 20.86 23.11 -12.31
C LEU A 65 20.31 23.36 -13.73
N HIS A 66 20.85 24.34 -14.44
CA HIS A 66 20.47 24.67 -15.82
C HIS A 66 21.42 24.10 -16.87
N ARG A 67 22.37 23.25 -16.47
CA ARG A 67 23.23 22.52 -17.40
C ARG A 67 22.36 21.73 -18.41
N PRO A 68 22.58 21.88 -19.72
CA PRO A 68 21.83 21.13 -20.71
C PRO A 68 22.14 19.63 -20.58
N SER A 69 21.07 18.83 -20.55
CA SER A 69 21.10 17.37 -20.40
C SER A 69 20.28 16.70 -21.50
N ASP A 70 20.62 15.47 -21.88
CA ASP A 70 19.86 14.71 -22.88
C ASP A 70 18.44 14.41 -22.34
N PRO A 71 17.36 14.63 -23.13
CA PRO A 71 15.99 14.37 -22.69
C PRO A 71 15.58 12.89 -22.70
N ALA A 72 16.40 11.97 -23.20
CA ALA A 72 15.96 10.61 -23.53
C ALA A 72 15.48 9.80 -22.32
N ALA A 73 16.27 9.73 -21.25
CA ALA A 73 15.89 8.99 -20.04
C ALA A 73 14.61 9.55 -19.40
N LEU A 74 14.45 10.88 -19.38
CA LEU A 74 13.25 11.54 -18.86
C LEU A 74 12.00 11.20 -19.71
N GLY A 75 12.14 11.18 -21.04
CA GLY A 75 11.05 10.77 -21.93
C GLY A 75 10.69 9.28 -21.80
N ALA A 76 11.69 8.41 -21.61
CA ALA A 76 11.48 6.99 -21.35
C ALA A 76 10.76 6.76 -20.00
N PHE A 77 11.19 7.45 -18.94
CA PHE A 77 10.53 7.42 -17.64
C PHE A 77 9.07 7.90 -17.74
N ARG A 78 8.81 9.01 -18.43
CA ARG A 78 7.44 9.51 -18.67
C ARG A 78 6.56 8.45 -19.34
N ALA A 79 7.06 7.83 -20.41
CA ALA A 79 6.29 6.82 -21.13
C ALA A 79 6.00 5.60 -20.25
N ALA A 80 7.00 5.08 -19.54
CA ALA A 80 6.84 3.93 -18.66
C ALA A 80 5.95 4.23 -17.45
N PHE A 81 6.13 5.38 -16.77
CA PHE A 81 5.27 5.82 -15.68
C PHE A 81 3.82 6.01 -16.14
N GLY A 82 3.61 6.65 -17.29
CA GLY A 82 2.28 6.81 -17.88
C GLY A 82 1.60 5.47 -18.18
N LEU A 83 2.34 4.49 -18.71
CA LEU A 83 1.84 3.13 -18.92
C LEU A 83 1.42 2.46 -17.60
N LEU A 84 2.23 2.58 -16.55
CA LEU A 84 1.87 2.03 -15.24
C LEU A 84 0.61 2.71 -14.69
N MET A 85 0.43 4.02 -14.88
CA MET A 85 -0.79 4.72 -14.47
C MET A 85 -2.03 4.32 -15.29
N VAL A 86 -1.87 4.03 -16.60
CA VAL A 86 -2.95 3.48 -17.44
C VAL A 86 -3.41 2.11 -16.93
N LEU A 87 -2.51 1.31 -16.35
CA LEU A 87 -2.84 0.03 -15.71
C LEU A 87 -3.38 0.21 -14.28
N ASP A 88 -2.84 1.15 -13.51
CA ASP A 88 -3.23 1.42 -12.12
C ASP A 88 -4.66 1.94 -12.00
N VAL A 89 -5.09 2.82 -12.91
CA VAL A 89 -6.41 3.48 -12.84
C VAL A 89 -7.56 2.46 -12.91
N PRO A 90 -7.62 1.53 -13.87
CA PRO A 90 -8.66 0.50 -13.92
C PRO A 90 -8.65 -0.48 -12.76
N GLN A 91 -7.46 -0.86 -12.31
CA GLN A 91 -7.28 -1.94 -11.35
C GLN A 91 -7.21 -1.44 -9.91
N GLU A 92 -6.17 -0.69 -9.56
CA GLU A 92 -5.84 -0.33 -8.17
C GLU A 92 -6.62 0.90 -7.70
N ARG A 93 -6.87 1.88 -8.57
CA ARG A 93 -7.79 2.98 -8.25
C ARG A 93 -9.26 2.56 -8.38
N GLY A 94 -9.51 1.36 -8.93
CA GLY A 94 -10.81 0.74 -8.97
C GLY A 94 -11.80 1.36 -9.96
N MET A 95 -11.34 1.92 -11.08
CA MET A 95 -12.28 2.40 -12.13
C MET A 95 -13.20 1.28 -12.61
N ALA A 96 -12.67 0.04 -12.71
CA ALA A 96 -13.48 -1.09 -13.11
C ALA A 96 -14.63 -1.25 -12.12
N LEU A 97 -14.35 -1.32 -10.81
CA LEU A 97 -15.27 -1.63 -9.70
C LEU A 97 -15.79 -0.39 -8.95
N LEU A 98 -15.97 0.72 -9.66
CA LEU A 98 -16.33 2.01 -9.06
C LEU A 98 -17.72 1.99 -8.41
N ASP A 99 -18.65 1.26 -9.04
CA ASP A 99 -19.99 0.94 -8.56
C ASP A 99 -19.96 0.27 -7.18
N ARG A 100 -19.09 -0.71 -6.99
CA ARG A 100 -18.92 -1.44 -5.72
C ARG A 100 -18.17 -0.62 -4.67
N ARG A 101 -17.30 0.28 -5.11
CA ARG A 101 -16.49 1.12 -4.22
C ARG A 101 -17.29 2.28 -3.64
N PHE A 102 -18.07 2.97 -4.46
CA PHE A 102 -18.80 4.17 -4.04
C PHE A 102 -20.26 3.89 -3.64
N LEU A 103 -20.80 2.71 -3.95
CA LEU A 103 -22.11 2.22 -3.52
C LEU A 103 -23.22 3.27 -3.70
N ASP A 104 -23.51 3.61 -4.95
CA ASP A 104 -24.48 4.65 -5.28
C ASP A 104 -25.85 4.37 -4.65
N GLY A 105 -26.44 5.39 -4.03
CA GLY A 105 -27.75 5.29 -3.37
C GLY A 105 -27.77 4.64 -1.97
N LEU A 106 -26.65 4.11 -1.47
CA LEU A 106 -26.55 3.59 -0.10
C LEU A 106 -25.99 4.64 0.86
N GLU A 107 -26.56 4.70 2.05
CA GLU A 107 -26.09 5.58 3.13
C GLU A 107 -24.90 4.94 3.84
N ILE A 108 -23.71 5.25 3.32
CA ILE A 108 -22.45 4.77 3.88
C ILE A 108 -21.64 5.92 4.48
N CYS A 109 -20.97 5.61 5.58
CA CYS A 109 -20.00 6.48 6.21
C CYS A 109 -18.71 6.50 5.40
N ARG A 110 -18.21 7.70 5.13
CA ARG A 110 -17.01 7.95 4.33
C ARG A 110 -16.00 8.75 5.12
N PHE A 111 -14.73 8.65 4.71
CA PHE A 111 -13.61 9.20 5.46
C PHE A 111 -12.75 10.17 4.62
N PRO A 112 -13.28 11.35 4.23
CA PRO A 112 -12.50 12.32 3.48
C PRO A 112 -11.43 12.99 4.36
N LEU A 113 -10.37 13.49 3.72
CA LEU A 113 -9.40 14.35 4.41
C LEU A 113 -9.98 15.71 4.73
N LEU A 114 -10.63 16.32 3.74
CA LEU A 114 -11.30 17.59 3.87
C LEU A 114 -12.82 17.33 3.97
N PRO A 115 -13.50 17.73 5.04
CA PRO A 115 -14.94 17.48 5.21
C PRO A 115 -15.83 18.04 4.09
N MET A 116 -15.32 19.03 3.34
CA MET A 116 -15.99 19.64 2.19
C MET A 116 -16.05 18.69 0.98
N LEU A 117 -15.14 17.72 0.87
CA LEU A 117 -15.09 16.81 -0.27
C LEU A 117 -16.17 15.74 -0.14
N ARG A 118 -17.01 15.63 -1.17
CA ARG A 118 -18.03 14.60 -1.31
C ARG A 118 -17.90 13.97 -2.70
N PRO A 119 -18.17 12.66 -2.84
CA PRO A 119 -18.12 12.02 -4.14
C PRO A 119 -19.17 12.64 -5.07
N LEU A 120 -18.86 12.70 -6.35
CA LEU A 120 -19.86 12.99 -7.38
C LEU A 120 -20.85 11.82 -7.45
N PRO A 121 -22.05 12.02 -8.03
CA PRO A 121 -22.91 10.90 -8.43
C PRO A 121 -22.10 9.88 -9.25
N LEU A 122 -22.46 8.59 -9.18
CA LEU A 122 -21.66 7.51 -9.74
C LEU A 122 -21.26 7.74 -11.21
N ASP A 123 -22.20 8.21 -12.04
CA ASP A 123 -21.93 8.48 -13.45
C ASP A 123 -20.89 9.60 -13.64
N GLY A 124 -20.92 10.63 -12.78
CA GLY A 124 -19.92 11.70 -12.75
C GLY A 124 -18.55 11.21 -12.24
N MET A 125 -18.52 10.24 -11.33
CA MET A 125 -17.28 9.58 -10.90
C MET A 125 -16.64 8.79 -12.06
N TYR A 126 -17.43 8.09 -12.88
CA TYR A 126 -16.93 7.42 -14.08
C TYR A 126 -16.31 8.43 -15.06
N LEU A 127 -16.98 9.55 -15.34
CA LEU A 127 -16.42 10.62 -16.19
C LEU A 127 -15.08 11.15 -15.64
N LEU A 128 -15.00 11.41 -14.33
CA LEU A 128 -13.79 11.90 -13.67
C LEU A 128 -12.63 10.89 -13.83
N TYR A 129 -12.90 9.60 -13.66
CA TYR A 129 -11.90 8.55 -13.87
C TYR A 129 -11.52 8.38 -15.34
N SER A 130 -12.44 8.59 -16.29
CA SER A 130 -12.12 8.59 -17.71
C SER A 130 -11.17 9.74 -18.08
N VAL A 131 -11.39 10.94 -17.54
CA VAL A 131 -10.47 12.08 -17.71
C VAL A 131 -9.10 11.74 -17.14
N MET A 132 -9.05 11.11 -15.95
CA MET A 132 -7.80 10.64 -15.36
C MET A 132 -7.08 9.63 -16.26
N LEU A 133 -7.79 8.63 -16.78
CA LEU A 133 -7.23 7.58 -17.65
C LEU A 133 -6.73 8.16 -18.98
N LEU A 134 -7.49 9.05 -19.61
CA LEU A 134 -7.08 9.75 -20.83
C LEU A 134 -5.88 10.66 -20.57
N GLY A 135 -5.82 11.32 -19.41
CA GLY A 135 -4.66 12.08 -18.95
C GLY A 135 -3.42 11.20 -18.82
N ALA A 136 -3.54 10.01 -18.22
CA ALA A 136 -2.46 9.03 -18.13
C ALA A 136 -1.99 8.55 -19.51
N LEU A 137 -2.92 8.26 -20.42
CA LEU A 137 -2.61 7.86 -21.80
C LEU A 137 -1.92 8.99 -22.59
N GLY A 138 -2.44 10.21 -22.50
CA GLY A 138 -1.85 11.40 -23.10
C GLY A 138 -0.45 11.69 -22.54
N MET A 139 -0.25 11.50 -21.24
CA MET A 139 1.05 11.59 -20.58
C MET A 139 2.02 10.50 -21.06
N MET A 140 1.55 9.25 -21.23
CA MET A 140 2.32 8.11 -21.76
C MET A 140 2.78 8.34 -23.21
N LEU A 141 1.91 8.92 -24.05
CA LEU A 141 2.22 9.23 -25.45
C LEU A 141 2.97 10.57 -25.61
N GLY A 142 2.88 11.45 -24.61
CA GLY A 142 3.38 12.81 -24.70
C GLY A 142 2.58 13.66 -25.70
N CYS A 143 1.27 13.44 -25.75
CA CYS A 143 0.30 14.22 -26.53
C CYS A 143 -0.32 15.29 -25.63
N TRP A 144 -0.32 16.55 -26.08
CA TRP A 144 -0.70 17.72 -25.29
C TRP A 144 -0.16 17.64 -23.87
N TYR A 145 1.14 17.36 -23.77
CA TYR A 145 1.74 16.73 -22.58
C TYR A 145 1.38 17.43 -21.27
N ARG A 146 1.48 18.76 -21.23
CA ARG A 146 1.18 19.55 -20.03
C ARG A 146 -0.29 19.46 -19.62
N LEU A 147 -1.20 19.53 -20.59
CA LEU A 147 -2.63 19.37 -20.35
C LEU A 147 -2.94 17.95 -19.88
N SER A 148 -2.35 16.94 -20.51
CA SER A 148 -2.51 15.53 -20.12
C SER A 148 -2.02 15.24 -18.70
N CYS A 149 -0.90 15.85 -18.28
CA CYS A 149 -0.43 15.77 -16.89
C CYS A 149 -1.45 16.37 -15.91
N VAL A 150 -2.01 17.55 -16.21
CA VAL A 150 -3.04 18.18 -15.35
C VAL A 150 -4.33 17.36 -15.33
N ALA A 151 -4.76 16.84 -16.48
CA ALA A 151 -5.95 15.99 -16.61
C ALA A 151 -5.82 14.68 -15.83
N PHE A 152 -4.60 14.16 -15.65
CA PHE A 152 -4.34 13.07 -14.72
C PHE A 152 -4.29 13.56 -13.26
N LEU A 153 -3.49 14.60 -13.00
CA LEU A 153 -3.14 15.06 -11.66
C LEU A 153 -4.33 15.53 -10.84
N CYS A 154 -5.22 16.36 -11.42
CA CYS A 154 -6.33 16.95 -10.68
C CYS A 154 -7.35 15.90 -10.21
N PRO A 155 -7.89 15.03 -11.10
CA PRO A 155 -8.72 13.89 -10.67
C PRO A 155 -8.01 12.97 -9.69
N TYR A 156 -6.72 12.69 -9.90
CA TYR A 156 -5.94 11.81 -9.03
C TYR A 156 -5.91 12.32 -7.58
N TRP A 157 -5.54 13.59 -7.39
CA TRP A 157 -5.52 14.21 -6.05
C TRP A 157 -6.92 14.36 -5.46
N TYR A 158 -7.93 14.65 -6.28
CA TYR A 158 -9.31 14.68 -5.80
C TYR A 158 -9.73 13.32 -5.22
N VAL A 159 -9.54 12.22 -5.97
CA VAL A 159 -9.87 10.86 -5.53
C VAL A 159 -9.05 10.46 -4.31
N LEU A 160 -7.77 10.83 -4.27
CA LEU A 160 -6.92 10.58 -3.12
C LEU A 160 -7.51 11.29 -1.89
N LEU A 161 -7.71 12.61 -1.94
CA LEU A 161 -8.22 13.40 -0.80
C LEU A 161 -9.65 13.03 -0.37
N LEU A 162 -10.45 12.48 -1.28
CA LEU A 162 -11.83 12.07 -1.05
C LEU A 162 -11.96 10.83 -0.14
N ASP A 163 -10.98 9.92 -0.15
CA ASP A 163 -11.06 8.65 0.58
C ASP A 163 -9.72 8.29 1.22
N LYS A 164 -9.55 8.67 2.50
CA LYS A 164 -8.37 8.34 3.30
C LYS A 164 -8.16 6.84 3.47
N THR A 165 -9.23 6.05 3.45
CA THR A 165 -9.10 4.63 3.73
C THR A 165 -8.33 3.89 2.66
N SER A 166 -8.21 4.47 1.46
CA SER A 166 -7.46 3.92 0.34
C SER A 166 -6.03 4.46 0.23
N TRP A 167 -5.57 5.30 1.18
CA TRP A 167 -4.25 5.92 1.12
C TRP A 167 -3.13 4.89 1.33
N ASN A 168 -1.99 5.14 0.70
CA ASN A 168 -0.75 4.42 0.95
C ASN A 168 0.41 5.31 0.52
N ASN A 169 1.60 5.11 1.07
CA ASN A 169 2.84 5.82 0.71
C ASN A 169 3.06 5.88 -0.80
N HIS A 170 2.76 4.78 -1.50
CA HIS A 170 2.94 4.70 -2.95
C HIS A 170 1.93 5.54 -3.74
N SER A 171 0.69 5.66 -3.26
CA SER A 171 -0.31 6.52 -3.91
C SER A 171 0.10 8.00 -3.78
N TYR A 172 0.61 8.38 -2.61
CA TYR A 172 1.18 9.71 -2.42
C TYR A 172 2.37 9.96 -3.37
N LEU A 173 3.29 9.00 -3.50
CA LEU A 173 4.43 9.09 -4.43
C LEU A 173 3.99 9.30 -5.89
N TYR A 174 2.96 8.60 -6.37
CA TYR A 174 2.50 8.79 -7.77
C TYR A 174 1.93 10.19 -8.00
N GLY A 175 1.19 10.72 -7.02
CA GLY A 175 0.71 12.11 -7.04
C GLY A 175 1.87 13.10 -7.12
N LEU A 176 2.94 12.89 -6.36
CA LEU A 176 4.16 13.72 -6.38
C LEU A 176 4.91 13.60 -7.72
N LEU A 177 5.09 12.40 -8.25
CA LEU A 177 5.77 12.18 -9.54
C LEU A 177 4.98 12.82 -10.69
N ALA A 178 3.65 12.70 -10.69
CA ALA A 178 2.79 13.36 -11.67
C ALA A 178 2.83 14.89 -11.54
N PHE A 179 2.83 15.41 -10.31
CA PHE A 179 2.99 16.84 -10.05
C PHE A 179 4.32 17.35 -10.62
N GLN A 180 5.43 16.67 -10.32
CA GLN A 180 6.76 17.00 -10.82
C GLN A 180 6.82 16.96 -12.36
N LEU A 181 6.31 15.90 -12.98
CA LEU A 181 6.25 15.77 -14.43
C LEU A 181 5.51 16.94 -15.09
N THR A 182 4.44 17.44 -14.44
CA THR A 182 3.68 18.62 -14.94
C THR A 182 4.57 19.83 -15.19
N PHE A 183 5.68 20.01 -14.46
CA PHE A 183 6.62 21.12 -14.62
C PHE A 183 7.81 20.80 -15.55
N MET A 184 8.10 19.53 -15.81
CA MET A 184 9.31 19.07 -16.50
C MET A 184 9.19 19.03 -18.03
N GLY A 185 10.34 19.01 -18.71
CA GLY A 185 10.42 18.89 -20.17
C GLY A 185 10.42 17.44 -20.67
N ALA A 186 9.58 16.56 -20.12
CA ALA A 186 9.60 15.13 -20.50
C ALA A 186 8.96 14.87 -21.89
N ASP A 187 8.35 15.89 -22.49
CA ASP A 187 7.83 15.90 -23.87
C ASP A 187 8.92 16.13 -24.93
N ARG A 188 10.19 16.32 -24.55
CA ARG A 188 11.27 16.57 -25.53
C ARG A 188 11.80 15.30 -26.19
N TYR A 189 11.46 14.12 -25.69
CA TYR A 189 11.87 12.83 -26.27
C TYR A 189 10.71 11.83 -26.35
N GLY A 190 10.61 11.13 -27.49
CA GLY A 190 9.65 10.05 -27.68
C GLY A 190 8.19 10.47 -27.47
N SER A 191 7.83 11.71 -27.80
CA SER A 191 6.51 12.28 -27.60
C SER A 191 5.81 12.57 -28.92
N VAL A 192 4.48 12.46 -28.93
CA VAL A 192 3.64 12.88 -30.07
C VAL A 192 3.76 14.40 -30.31
N ASP A 193 3.80 15.21 -29.26
CA ASP A 193 4.02 16.66 -29.37
C ASP A 193 5.31 17.00 -30.13
N GLY A 194 6.38 16.24 -29.93
CA GLY A 194 7.64 16.40 -30.64
C GLY A 194 7.61 15.95 -32.11
N LEU A 195 6.65 15.11 -32.50
CA LEU A 195 6.44 14.76 -33.91
C LEU A 195 5.81 15.94 -34.67
N PHE A 196 4.83 16.61 -34.07
CA PHE A 196 4.16 17.77 -34.68
C PHE A 196 4.93 19.09 -34.50
N ARG A 197 5.81 19.20 -33.50
CA ARG A 197 6.60 20.40 -33.22
C ARG A 197 8.10 20.10 -33.25
N PRO A 198 8.76 20.24 -34.42
CA PRO A 198 10.17 19.87 -34.58
C PRO A 198 11.13 20.53 -33.59
N HIS A 199 10.88 21.79 -33.20
CA HIS A 199 11.71 22.52 -32.22
C HIS A 199 11.76 21.89 -30.82
N LYS A 200 10.76 21.08 -30.44
CA LYS A 200 10.75 20.35 -29.16
C LYS A 200 11.54 19.05 -29.24
N ARG A 201 11.63 18.47 -30.43
CA ARG A 201 12.10 17.10 -30.64
C ARG A 201 13.60 17.01 -30.36
N ASN A 202 13.97 16.17 -29.41
CA ASN A 202 15.34 16.00 -28.92
C ASN A 202 15.98 17.26 -28.32
N ALA A 203 15.19 18.30 -28.00
CA ALA A 203 15.72 19.50 -27.36
C ALA A 203 16.23 19.18 -25.95
N HIS A 204 17.37 19.75 -25.58
CA HIS A 204 17.95 19.56 -24.25
C HIS A 204 17.00 20.03 -23.14
N VAL A 205 17.12 19.37 -21.99
CA VAL A 205 16.42 19.73 -20.76
C VAL A 205 17.43 20.20 -19.71
N PRO A 206 17.06 21.16 -18.85
CA PRO A 206 17.93 21.55 -17.75
C PRO A 206 18.07 20.40 -16.74
N LEU A 207 19.22 20.32 -16.08
CA LEU A 207 19.56 19.26 -15.13
C LEU A 207 18.57 19.15 -13.96
N TRP A 208 17.95 20.25 -13.52
CA TRP A 208 16.99 20.23 -12.40
C TRP A 208 15.82 19.27 -12.61
N ASN A 209 15.40 19.01 -13.86
CA ASN A 209 14.37 18.02 -14.16
C ASN A 209 14.75 16.61 -13.63
N TYR A 210 16.02 16.23 -13.78
CA TYR A 210 16.54 14.96 -13.26
C TYR A 210 16.81 15.05 -11.77
N THR A 211 17.38 16.16 -11.29
CA THR A 211 17.70 16.36 -9.87
C THR A 211 16.47 16.19 -8.99
N LEU A 212 15.33 16.77 -9.38
CA LEU A 212 14.11 16.72 -8.59
C LEU A 212 13.54 15.29 -8.48
N LEU A 213 13.42 14.57 -9.60
CA LEU A 213 12.94 13.18 -9.60
C LEU A 213 13.89 12.24 -8.84
N ARG A 214 15.21 12.39 -9.06
CA ARG A 214 16.22 11.59 -8.36
C ARG A 214 16.19 11.88 -6.86
N ALA A 215 16.04 13.14 -6.46
CA ALA A 215 15.89 13.51 -5.06
C ALA A 215 14.63 12.92 -4.44
N GLN A 216 13.48 12.94 -5.13
CA GLN A 216 12.26 12.31 -4.63
C GLN A 216 12.46 10.81 -4.36
N ILE A 217 13.01 10.07 -5.34
CA ILE A 217 13.24 8.63 -5.19
C ILE A 217 14.29 8.34 -4.11
N PHE A 218 15.34 9.15 -4.04
CA PHE A 218 16.34 9.09 -2.98
C PHE A 218 15.69 9.25 -1.60
N LEU A 219 14.84 10.26 -1.42
CA LEU A 219 14.18 10.54 -0.14
C LEU A 219 13.26 9.41 0.29
N VAL A 220 12.54 8.78 -0.65
CA VAL A 220 11.71 7.61 -0.34
C VAL A 220 12.53 6.48 0.27
N TYR A 221 13.66 6.11 -0.33
CA TYR A 221 14.55 5.09 0.24
C TYR A 221 15.14 5.55 1.58
N PHE A 222 15.75 6.73 1.60
CA PHE A 222 16.51 7.19 2.74
C PHE A 222 15.63 7.37 3.98
N ILE A 223 14.46 8.00 3.84
CA ILE A 223 13.53 8.18 4.95
C ILE A 223 12.94 6.84 5.38
N ALA A 224 12.58 5.95 4.46
CA ALA A 224 12.14 4.60 4.84
C ALA A 224 13.22 3.82 5.61
N GLY A 225 14.48 3.98 5.24
CA GLY A 225 15.62 3.43 5.96
C GLY A 225 15.77 4.03 7.37
N LEU A 226 15.61 5.36 7.50
CA LEU A 226 15.61 6.02 8.81
C LEU A 226 14.47 5.53 9.71
N LYS A 227 13.28 5.30 9.15
CA LYS A 227 12.14 4.77 9.90
C LYS A 227 12.33 3.31 10.31
N LYS A 228 13.14 2.53 9.57
CA LYS A 228 13.54 1.16 9.92
C LYS A 228 14.63 1.09 11.00
N LEU A 229 15.16 2.22 11.47
CA LEU A 229 16.00 2.26 12.68
C LEU A 229 15.18 2.11 13.96
N ASP A 230 13.85 2.08 13.86
CA ASP A 230 12.98 1.77 14.99
C ASP A 230 13.33 0.40 15.61
N MET A 231 13.24 0.34 16.94
CA MET A 231 13.57 -0.86 17.70
C MET A 231 12.76 -2.07 17.28
N ASP A 232 11.50 -1.90 16.88
CA ASP A 232 10.66 -3.02 16.44
C ASP A 232 11.14 -3.63 15.13
N TRP A 233 11.73 -2.83 14.23
CA TRP A 233 12.31 -3.34 13.00
C TRP A 233 13.67 -3.99 13.28
N VAL A 234 14.56 -3.29 14.00
CA VAL A 234 15.93 -3.78 14.26
C VAL A 234 15.91 -5.08 15.07
N SER A 235 14.96 -5.23 16.00
CA SER A 235 14.81 -6.46 16.80
C SER A 235 14.04 -7.58 16.10
N GLY A 236 13.49 -7.35 14.91
CA GLY A 236 12.82 -8.39 14.12
C GLY A 236 11.36 -8.68 14.50
N TYR A 237 10.72 -7.81 15.29
CA TYR A 237 9.30 -7.94 15.68
C TYR A 237 8.33 -7.42 14.62
N SER A 238 8.81 -6.57 13.71
CA SER A 238 8.01 -6.11 12.58
C SER A 238 7.91 -7.22 11.54
N MET A 239 6.71 -7.61 11.10
CA MET A 239 6.60 -8.62 10.02
C MET A 239 7.35 -9.94 10.31
N GLY A 240 7.42 -10.40 11.57
CA GLY A 240 8.27 -11.52 11.99
C GLY A 240 8.06 -12.83 11.23
N SER A 241 6.84 -13.06 10.70
CA SER A 241 6.50 -14.25 9.91
C SER A 241 7.04 -14.23 8.48
N LEU A 242 7.58 -13.11 8.00
CA LEU A 242 8.00 -12.95 6.61
C LEU A 242 9.13 -13.90 6.19
N ALA A 243 10.02 -14.25 7.13
CA ALA A 243 11.12 -15.18 6.88
C ALA A 243 10.65 -16.62 6.57
N ARG A 244 9.41 -16.99 6.94
CA ARG A 244 8.82 -18.29 6.62
C ARG A 244 8.47 -18.44 5.14
N HIS A 245 8.35 -17.32 4.41
CA HIS A 245 7.99 -17.33 3.00
C HIS A 245 9.01 -18.10 2.15
N TRP A 246 8.54 -18.78 1.09
CA TRP A 246 9.37 -19.68 0.26
C TRP A 246 10.58 -18.98 -0.39
N LEU A 247 10.48 -17.68 -0.64
CA LEU A 247 11.57 -16.85 -1.17
C LEU A 247 12.82 -16.87 -0.31
N PHE A 248 12.67 -17.07 1.00
CA PHE A 248 13.77 -17.12 1.95
C PHE A 248 14.24 -18.55 2.23
N ALA A 249 13.61 -19.58 1.63
CA ALA A 249 14.01 -20.97 1.82
C ALA A 249 15.51 -21.24 1.50
N PRO A 250 16.12 -20.65 0.45
CA PRO A 250 17.55 -20.83 0.20
C PRO A 250 18.44 -20.33 1.36
N PHE A 251 18.06 -19.23 2.01
CA PHE A 251 18.78 -18.72 3.18
C PHE A 251 18.57 -19.63 4.40
N ARG A 252 17.36 -20.19 4.55
CA ARG A 252 17.03 -21.14 5.62
C ARG A 252 17.70 -22.52 5.50
N LEU A 253 18.37 -22.81 4.38
CA LEU A 253 19.24 -23.99 4.28
C LEU A 253 20.54 -23.82 5.07
N VAL A 254 20.96 -22.57 5.31
CA VAL A 254 22.24 -22.24 5.96
C VAL A 254 22.03 -21.53 7.30
N LEU A 255 20.95 -20.76 7.44
CA LEU A 255 20.60 -19.99 8.63
C LEU A 255 19.33 -20.54 9.29
N SER A 256 19.20 -20.38 10.60
CA SER A 256 17.91 -20.63 11.28
C SER A 256 16.83 -19.65 10.77
N GLU A 257 15.56 -19.95 11.00
CA GLU A 257 14.45 -19.06 10.66
C GLU A 257 14.61 -17.68 11.34
N GLN A 258 14.96 -17.67 12.63
CA GLN A 258 15.18 -16.45 13.40
C GLN A 258 16.36 -15.63 12.86
N SER A 259 17.50 -16.27 12.57
CA SER A 259 18.65 -15.59 11.99
C SER A 259 18.38 -15.08 10.58
N THR A 260 17.59 -15.81 9.79
CA THR A 260 17.14 -15.37 8.47
C THR A 260 16.26 -14.13 8.59
N SER A 261 15.32 -14.13 9.53
CA SER A 261 14.48 -12.97 9.82
C SER A 261 15.33 -11.75 10.21
N LEU A 262 16.22 -11.90 11.20
CA LEU A 262 16.98 -10.77 11.72
C LEU A 262 18.02 -10.24 10.72
N LEU A 263 18.83 -11.11 10.12
CA LEU A 263 19.95 -10.68 9.27
C LEU A 263 19.53 -10.36 7.84
N VAL A 264 18.72 -11.24 7.21
CA VAL A 264 18.39 -11.11 5.79
C VAL A 264 17.20 -10.18 5.59
N VAL A 265 16.10 -10.41 6.31
CA VAL A 265 14.87 -9.61 6.14
C VAL A 265 15.05 -8.21 6.75
N HIS A 266 15.34 -8.15 8.06
CA HIS A 266 15.40 -6.88 8.78
C HIS A 266 16.70 -6.13 8.53
N GLY A 267 17.84 -6.79 8.73
CA GLY A 267 19.16 -6.21 8.49
C GLY A 267 19.38 -5.84 7.02
N GLY A 268 19.08 -6.76 6.11
CA GLY A 268 19.18 -6.52 4.66
C GLY A 268 18.22 -5.43 4.17
N GLY A 269 16.96 -5.44 4.62
CA GLY A 269 15.99 -4.39 4.28
C GLY A 269 16.40 -3.01 4.79
N LEU A 270 16.88 -2.90 6.03
CA LEU A 270 17.38 -1.66 6.62
C LEU A 270 18.61 -1.13 5.87
N LEU A 271 19.61 -1.99 5.65
CA LEU A 271 20.85 -1.61 4.98
C LEU A 271 20.58 -1.15 3.55
N LEU A 272 19.71 -1.86 2.84
CA LEU A 272 19.36 -1.49 1.47
C LEU A 272 18.65 -0.14 1.44
N ASP A 273 17.62 0.09 2.26
CA ASP A 273 16.85 1.35 2.22
C ASP A 273 17.73 2.56 2.61
N LEU A 274 18.61 2.42 3.60
CA LEU A 274 19.54 3.50 3.99
C LEU A 274 20.60 3.80 2.92
N SER A 275 21.05 2.79 2.18
CA SER A 275 22.18 2.94 1.24
C SER A 275 21.78 3.10 -0.22
N ALA A 276 20.63 2.58 -0.65
CA ALA A 276 20.23 2.49 -2.07
C ALA A 276 20.26 3.85 -2.77
N GLY A 277 19.73 4.89 -2.13
CA GLY A 277 19.75 6.24 -2.67
C GLY A 277 21.18 6.73 -2.98
N PHE A 278 22.11 6.58 -2.03
CA PHE A 278 23.51 6.98 -2.22
C PHE A 278 24.20 6.14 -3.30
N LEU A 279 23.99 4.81 -3.25
CA LEU A 279 24.61 3.88 -4.18
C LEU A 279 24.15 4.10 -5.64
N LEU A 280 22.90 4.53 -5.85
CA LEU A 280 22.36 4.87 -7.17
C LEU A 280 22.89 6.21 -7.72
N LEU A 281 23.12 7.19 -6.84
CA LEU A 281 23.64 8.50 -7.24
C LEU A 281 25.09 8.43 -7.72
N LEU A 282 25.94 7.67 -7.03
CA LEU A 282 27.36 7.53 -7.33
C LEU A 282 27.60 6.67 -8.59
N ASP A 283 28.32 7.21 -9.56
CA ASP A 283 28.60 6.53 -10.84
C ASP A 283 29.29 5.17 -10.66
N ALA A 284 30.20 5.07 -9.66
CA ALA A 284 30.99 3.86 -9.41
C ALA A 284 30.15 2.69 -8.85
N THR A 285 29.19 2.97 -7.96
CA THR A 285 28.38 1.95 -7.29
C THR A 285 27.06 1.68 -7.99
N ARG A 286 26.62 2.57 -8.90
CA ARG A 286 25.31 2.48 -9.55
C ARG A 286 25.02 1.13 -10.20
N PRO A 287 25.91 0.47 -10.96
CA PRO A 287 25.60 -0.83 -11.56
C PRO A 287 25.26 -1.89 -10.52
N ILE A 288 25.99 -1.92 -9.40
CA ILE A 288 25.75 -2.83 -8.28
C ILE A 288 24.42 -2.48 -7.60
N ALA A 289 24.18 -1.20 -7.35
CA ALA A 289 22.93 -0.71 -6.76
C ALA A 289 21.70 -1.11 -7.60
N LEU A 290 21.80 -1.00 -8.94
CA LEU A 290 20.73 -1.38 -9.86
C LEU A 290 20.37 -2.86 -9.75
N ILE A 291 21.36 -3.75 -9.55
CA ILE A 291 21.11 -5.19 -9.35
C ILE A 291 20.33 -5.41 -8.04
N PHE A 292 20.83 -4.87 -6.92
CA PHE A 292 20.21 -5.08 -5.61
C PHE A 292 18.81 -4.46 -5.50
N VAL A 293 18.64 -3.22 -5.96
CA VAL A 293 17.34 -2.54 -5.94
C VAL A 293 16.35 -3.23 -6.86
N THR A 294 16.79 -3.72 -8.03
CA THR A 294 15.92 -4.49 -8.92
C THR A 294 15.48 -5.80 -8.27
N TYR A 295 16.41 -6.54 -7.68
CA TYR A 295 16.11 -7.78 -6.96
C TYR A 295 15.11 -7.53 -5.81
N PHE A 296 15.34 -6.49 -5.01
CA PHE A 296 14.47 -6.11 -3.90
C PHE A 296 13.03 -5.81 -4.34
N HIS A 297 12.85 -5.03 -5.40
CA HIS A 297 11.49 -4.74 -5.89
C HIS A 297 10.83 -5.95 -6.56
N CYS A 298 11.59 -6.79 -7.26
CA CYS A 298 11.08 -8.07 -7.73
C CYS A 298 10.61 -8.95 -6.57
N MET A 299 11.38 -9.03 -5.48
CA MET A 299 11.00 -9.75 -4.27
C MET A 299 9.75 -9.16 -3.62
N ASN A 300 9.68 -7.83 -3.48
CA ASN A 300 8.51 -7.15 -2.93
C ASN A 300 7.25 -7.38 -3.76
N SER A 301 7.35 -7.49 -5.08
CA SER A 301 6.22 -7.80 -5.96
C SER A 301 5.60 -9.19 -5.70
N GLN A 302 6.39 -10.11 -5.11
CA GLN A 302 5.96 -11.46 -4.79
C GLN A 302 5.54 -11.59 -3.31
N LEU A 303 6.23 -10.88 -2.41
CA LEU A 303 5.94 -10.91 -0.97
C LEU A 303 4.69 -10.12 -0.62
N PHE A 304 4.45 -9.00 -1.30
CA PHE A 304 3.43 -8.05 -0.90
C PHE A 304 2.49 -7.71 -2.07
N SER A 305 1.19 -7.68 -1.79
CA SER A 305 0.16 -7.19 -2.73
C SER A 305 0.05 -5.67 -2.67
N ILE A 306 1.15 -4.95 -2.97
CA ILE A 306 1.26 -3.48 -2.86
C ILE A 306 1.05 -2.74 -4.19
N GLY A 307 0.29 -3.34 -5.10
CA GLY A 307 -0.10 -2.76 -6.38
C GLY A 307 1.10 -2.45 -7.30
N MET A 308 1.03 -1.32 -8.00
CA MET A 308 2.00 -0.95 -9.05
C MET A 308 3.37 -0.46 -8.53
N PHE A 309 3.58 -0.46 -7.20
CA PHE A 309 4.73 0.22 -6.59
C PHE A 309 6.08 -0.38 -6.99
N PRO A 310 6.29 -1.71 -6.88
CA PRO A 310 7.59 -2.30 -7.23
C PRO A 310 7.95 -2.01 -8.68
N TYR A 311 6.97 -2.05 -9.59
CA TYR A 311 7.17 -1.73 -11.00
C TYR A 311 7.51 -0.26 -11.23
N THR A 312 6.88 0.65 -10.48
CA THR A 312 7.20 2.09 -10.55
C THR A 312 8.63 2.36 -10.09
N MET A 313 9.06 1.70 -9.02
CA MET A 313 10.44 1.81 -8.53
C MET A 313 11.44 1.21 -9.52
N LEU A 314 11.14 0.07 -10.14
CA LEU A 314 11.95 -0.51 -11.22
C LEU A 314 12.10 0.43 -12.41
N VAL A 315 11.02 1.08 -12.84
CA VAL A 315 11.07 2.09 -13.91
C VAL A 315 11.91 3.31 -13.50
N SER A 316 11.82 3.73 -12.24
CA SER A 316 12.58 4.87 -11.72
C SER A 316 14.10 4.66 -11.74
N ASN A 317 14.58 3.41 -11.68
CA ASN A 317 16.01 3.09 -11.79
C ASN A 317 16.64 3.67 -13.07
N GLY A 318 15.88 3.72 -14.17
CA GLY A 318 16.32 4.31 -15.44
C GLY A 318 16.63 5.81 -15.35
N LEU A 319 16.11 6.53 -14.36
CA LEU A 319 16.43 7.94 -14.11
C LEU A 319 17.84 8.14 -13.58
N PHE A 320 18.39 7.16 -12.85
CA PHE A 320 19.74 7.24 -12.29
C PHE A 320 20.82 6.89 -13.32
N CYS A 321 20.47 6.12 -14.35
CA CYS A 321 21.35 5.83 -15.48
C CYS A 321 21.76 7.10 -16.27
N HIS A 322 22.79 6.96 -17.11
CA HIS A 322 23.25 8.04 -17.97
C HIS A 322 22.10 8.57 -18.87
N PRO A 323 21.82 9.88 -18.94
CA PRO A 323 20.60 10.41 -19.59
C PRO A 323 20.32 9.95 -21.03
N ALA A 324 21.38 9.64 -21.79
CA ALA A 324 21.29 9.14 -23.17
C ALA A 324 21.11 7.61 -23.30
N TRP A 325 20.97 6.84 -22.21
CA TRP A 325 20.88 5.37 -22.26
C TRP A 325 19.77 4.83 -23.19
N PRO A 326 18.55 5.42 -23.30
CA PRO A 326 17.52 4.87 -24.18
C PRO A 326 17.88 4.99 -25.66
N ARG A 327 18.69 5.99 -26.02
CA ARG A 327 19.16 6.15 -27.40
C ARG A 327 20.06 4.98 -27.76
N ARG A 328 20.98 4.59 -26.86
CA ARG A 328 21.92 3.48 -27.09
C ARG A 328 21.24 2.14 -27.41
N LEU A 329 19.99 1.96 -26.95
CA LEU A 329 19.19 0.76 -27.24
C LEU A 329 18.41 0.83 -28.56
N THR A 330 18.15 2.01 -29.11
CA THR A 330 17.21 2.19 -30.23
C THR A 330 17.86 2.73 -31.50
N ARG A 331 18.78 3.71 -31.43
CA ARG A 331 19.58 4.26 -32.55
C ARG A 331 20.86 4.96 -32.06
N PRO A 332 21.96 5.00 -32.85
CA PRO A 332 23.16 5.78 -32.48
C PRO A 332 22.81 7.26 -32.29
N PRO A 333 23.45 7.95 -31.32
CA PRO A 333 23.09 9.32 -30.95
C PRO A 333 23.31 10.28 -32.12
N ARG A 334 22.27 11.01 -32.54
CA ARG A 334 22.44 12.22 -33.34
C ARG A 334 22.90 13.33 -32.39
N PRO A 335 24.09 13.92 -32.56
CA PRO A 335 24.48 15.08 -31.77
C PRO A 335 23.48 16.22 -32.04
N SER A 336 22.98 16.82 -30.97
CA SER A 336 22.28 18.11 -31.05
C SER A 336 23.35 19.21 -31.13
N PRO A 337 23.20 20.20 -32.03
CA PRO A 337 24.22 21.23 -32.27
C PRO A 337 24.36 22.29 -31.15
N ASP A 338 23.50 22.30 -30.13
CA ASP A 338 23.48 23.42 -29.17
C ASP A 338 24.20 23.11 -27.86
N CYS A 339 25.53 23.13 -27.90
CA CYS A 339 26.34 23.19 -26.69
C CYS A 339 26.50 24.66 -26.22
N HIS A 340 25.40 25.29 -25.81
CA HIS A 340 25.47 26.62 -25.20
C HIS A 340 25.75 26.51 -23.69
N TYR A 341 27.00 26.25 -23.31
CA TYR A 341 27.54 26.94 -22.13
C TYR A 341 27.93 28.35 -22.56
N GLY A 342 26.92 29.21 -22.74
CA GLY A 342 27.14 30.64 -22.87
C GLY A 342 27.62 31.20 -21.54
N ALA A 343 28.92 31.10 -21.27
CA ALA A 343 29.58 31.66 -20.08
C ALA A 343 29.44 33.20 -19.96
N ARG A 344 28.81 33.85 -20.96
CA ARG A 344 28.72 35.31 -21.11
C ARG A 344 27.31 35.90 -20.93
N GLY A 345 26.28 35.08 -20.69
CA GLY A 345 24.92 35.55 -20.44
C GLY A 345 24.58 35.64 -18.95
N GLY A 346 23.94 36.73 -18.51
CA GLY A 346 23.36 36.83 -17.17
C GLY A 346 22.30 35.76 -16.91
N LEU A 347 22.21 35.29 -15.67
CA LEU A 347 21.17 34.33 -15.25
C LEU A 347 19.79 35.01 -15.32
N ARG A 348 18.82 34.35 -15.95
CA ARG A 348 17.45 34.87 -16.07
C ARG A 348 16.66 34.62 -14.78
N LEU A 349 15.66 35.45 -14.49
CA LEU A 349 14.77 35.28 -13.33
C LEU A 349 14.14 33.88 -13.27
N ARG A 350 13.66 33.37 -14.42
CA ARG A 350 13.08 32.01 -14.52
C ARG A 350 14.04 30.91 -14.05
N GLN A 351 15.34 31.08 -14.24
CA GLN A 351 16.34 30.09 -13.82
C GLN A 351 16.52 30.12 -12.29
N HIS A 352 16.52 31.31 -11.69
CA HIS A 352 16.54 31.45 -10.24
C HIS A 352 15.27 30.87 -9.61
N LEU A 353 14.09 31.13 -10.20
CA LEU A 353 12.82 30.57 -9.72
C LEU A 353 12.79 29.04 -9.79
N ALA A 354 13.27 28.43 -10.88
CA ALA A 354 13.34 26.97 -11.00
C ALA A 354 14.32 26.35 -9.99
N ALA A 355 15.46 27.00 -9.74
CA ALA A 355 16.39 26.57 -8.71
C ALA A 355 15.80 26.71 -7.29
N ALA A 356 15.14 27.83 -6.99
CA ALA A 356 14.46 28.06 -5.73
C ALA A 356 13.35 27.03 -5.50
N PHE A 357 12.52 26.76 -6.52
CA PHE A 357 11.51 25.70 -6.49
C PHE A 357 12.13 24.33 -6.20
N THR A 358 13.24 23.98 -6.85
CA THR A 358 13.93 22.70 -6.63
C THR A 358 14.38 22.56 -5.17
N VAL A 359 14.96 23.62 -4.60
CA VAL A 359 15.41 23.61 -3.19
C VAL A 359 14.23 23.56 -2.23
N LEU A 360 13.23 24.41 -2.42
CA LEU A 360 12.04 24.45 -1.57
C LEU A 360 11.30 23.12 -1.56
N TYR A 361 11.13 22.49 -2.72
CA TYR A 361 10.48 21.18 -2.83
C TYR A 361 11.27 20.10 -2.07
N VAL A 362 12.60 20.05 -2.22
CA VAL A 362 13.43 19.07 -1.49
C VAL A 362 13.36 19.30 0.02
N LEU A 363 13.39 20.56 0.47
CA LEU A 363 13.23 20.91 1.89
C LEU A 363 11.84 20.52 2.41
N GLU A 364 10.79 20.77 1.63
CA GLU A 364 9.42 20.35 1.96
C GLU A 364 9.33 18.83 2.11
N GLN A 365 9.89 18.05 1.17
CA GLN A 365 9.86 16.59 1.22
C GLN A 365 10.74 15.98 2.32
N LEU A 366 11.76 16.70 2.80
CA LEU A 366 12.50 16.36 4.01
C LEU A 366 11.71 16.68 5.28
N PHE A 367 10.97 17.79 5.27
CA PHE A 367 10.23 18.28 6.43
C PHE A 367 8.93 17.51 6.68
N LEU A 368 8.12 17.29 5.64
CA LEU A 368 6.77 16.74 5.76
C LEU A 368 6.75 15.41 6.53
N PRO A 369 7.61 14.41 6.25
CA PRO A 369 7.60 13.13 6.97
C PRO A 369 7.89 13.19 8.47
N TYR A 370 8.31 14.36 8.98
CA TYR A 370 8.55 14.62 10.41
C TYR A 370 7.68 15.75 10.97
N SER A 371 6.76 16.31 10.17
CA SER A 371 5.90 17.44 10.55
C SER A 371 4.78 17.10 11.55
N HIS A 372 4.74 15.87 12.06
CA HIS A 372 3.69 15.33 12.92
C HIS A 372 3.55 16.04 14.29
N PHE A 373 4.54 16.83 14.68
CA PHE A 373 4.45 17.71 15.85
C PHE A 373 3.45 18.85 15.65
N ILE A 374 3.15 19.21 14.39
CA ILE A 374 2.13 20.20 14.03
C ILE A 374 0.75 19.53 13.97
N THR A 375 0.64 18.41 13.28
CA THR A 375 -0.65 17.74 13.04
C THR A 375 -0.95 16.65 14.08
N GLN A 376 -0.94 17.02 15.36
CA GLN A 376 -0.99 16.07 16.48
C GLN A 376 -2.29 15.25 16.56
N GLY A 377 -3.39 15.74 15.97
CA GLY A 377 -4.68 15.03 15.98
C GLY A 377 -4.73 13.76 15.13
N TYR A 378 -3.78 13.60 14.21
CA TYR A 378 -3.62 12.36 13.44
C TYR A 378 -2.67 11.37 14.11
N ASN A 379 -1.94 11.79 15.14
CA ASN A 379 -1.05 10.90 15.89
C ASN A 379 -1.92 9.93 16.71
N ASN A 380 -1.59 8.64 16.62
CA ASN A 380 -2.16 7.59 17.47
C ASN A 380 -0.97 6.88 18.14
N TRP A 381 -0.94 5.54 18.19
CA TRP A 381 0.27 4.80 18.59
C TRP A 381 1.46 5.03 17.65
N THR A 382 1.17 5.38 16.41
CA THR A 382 2.17 5.82 15.42
C THR A 382 2.01 7.30 15.15
N ASN A 383 3.12 8.02 15.03
CA ASN A 383 3.12 9.45 14.74
C ASN A 383 2.75 9.71 13.28
N GLY A 384 1.90 10.70 13.05
CA GLY A 384 1.58 11.23 11.74
C GLY A 384 0.34 10.66 11.07
N LEU A 385 -0.12 11.39 10.06
CA LEU A 385 -1.15 10.91 9.15
C LEU A 385 -0.55 9.82 8.25
N TYR A 386 -1.23 8.69 8.21
CA TYR A 386 -0.81 7.54 7.44
C TYR A 386 -0.64 7.88 5.95
N GLY A 387 0.51 7.53 5.36
CA GLY A 387 0.72 7.51 3.91
C GLY A 387 1.54 8.66 3.30
N TYR A 388 2.04 9.63 4.08
CA TYR A 388 3.05 10.60 3.58
C TYR A 388 4.39 10.56 4.32
N SER A 389 4.48 9.81 5.43
CA SER A 389 5.65 9.70 6.29
C SER A 389 6.72 8.70 5.83
N TRP A 390 6.45 7.97 4.73
CA TRP A 390 7.31 6.92 4.19
C TRP A 390 7.54 5.73 5.14
N ASP A 391 6.64 5.52 6.11
CA ASP A 391 6.67 4.39 7.05
C ASP A 391 6.26 3.08 6.32
N MET A 392 7.15 2.54 5.49
CA MET A 392 6.87 1.38 4.64
C MET A 392 7.13 0.06 5.40
N MET A 393 6.04 -0.64 5.73
CA MET A 393 6.01 -1.97 6.35
C MET A 393 6.64 -2.07 7.76
N VAL A 394 6.68 -0.97 8.51
CA VAL A 394 7.26 -0.94 9.88
C VAL A 394 6.29 -1.46 10.96
N HIS A 395 4.99 -1.46 10.69
CA HIS A 395 3.98 -1.82 11.69
C HIS A 395 3.05 -2.91 11.17
N SER A 396 2.96 -4.01 11.91
CA SER A 396 1.90 -5.02 11.80
C SER A 396 0.88 -4.79 12.91
N ARG A 397 -0.42 -4.78 12.56
CA ARG A 397 -1.52 -4.59 13.52
C ARG A 397 -2.48 -5.76 13.43
N PHE A 398 -2.88 -6.28 14.59
CA PHE A 398 -3.87 -7.34 14.71
C PHE A 398 -4.98 -6.91 15.66
N HIS A 399 -6.23 -6.98 15.19
CA HIS A 399 -7.40 -6.57 15.96
C HIS A 399 -8.18 -7.81 16.37
N GLN A 400 -8.29 -8.04 17.66
CA GLN A 400 -9.04 -9.18 18.18
C GLN A 400 -10.52 -8.84 18.38
N HIS A 401 -10.80 -7.68 18.97
CA HIS A 401 -12.16 -7.27 19.35
C HIS A 401 -12.43 -5.83 18.91
N VAL A 402 -13.56 -5.64 18.23
CA VAL A 402 -14.08 -4.33 17.83
C VAL A 402 -15.57 -4.30 18.11
N LYS A 403 -15.98 -3.53 19.11
CA LYS A 403 -17.36 -3.38 19.54
C LYS A 403 -17.77 -1.92 19.45
N ILE A 404 -18.96 -1.71 18.90
CA ILE A 404 -19.60 -0.40 18.83
C ILE A 404 -20.88 -0.49 19.63
N THR A 405 -21.01 0.38 20.62
CA THR A 405 -22.19 0.48 21.47
C THR A 405 -22.82 1.85 21.26
N TYR A 406 -24.14 1.89 21.15
CA TYR A 406 -24.90 3.13 21.21
C TYR A 406 -25.73 3.18 22.48
N GLN A 407 -25.96 4.40 22.96
CA GLN A 407 -26.94 4.68 24.00
C GLN A 407 -27.85 5.82 23.52
N ASP A 408 -29.16 5.64 23.53
CA ASP A 408 -30.07 6.76 23.26
C ASP A 408 -30.16 7.66 24.49
N GLY A 409 -29.79 8.93 24.34
CA GLY A 409 -29.90 9.94 25.39
C GLY A 409 -31.36 10.26 25.79
N LEU A 410 -32.35 9.88 24.97
CA LEU A 410 -33.76 10.06 25.27
C LEU A 410 -34.35 8.88 26.09
N THR A 411 -34.21 7.65 25.59
CA THR A 411 -34.82 6.46 26.22
C THR A 411 -33.90 5.78 27.23
N GLY A 412 -32.59 5.99 27.12
CA GLY A 412 -31.58 5.26 27.89
C GLY A 412 -31.24 3.90 27.30
N ASP A 413 -31.87 3.49 26.18
CA ASP A 413 -31.67 2.19 25.56
C ASP A 413 -30.22 2.03 25.08
N VAL A 414 -29.63 0.88 25.41
CA VAL A 414 -28.28 0.52 24.99
C VAL A 414 -28.36 -0.60 23.97
N GLY A 415 -27.63 -0.45 22.86
CA GLY A 415 -27.55 -1.48 21.84
C GLY A 415 -26.19 -1.57 21.17
N TYR A 416 -26.04 -2.58 20.32
CA TYR A 416 -24.79 -2.91 19.65
C TYR A 416 -24.92 -2.76 18.14
N LEU A 417 -23.86 -2.25 17.51
CA LEU A 417 -23.76 -2.14 16.06
C LEU A 417 -22.65 -3.02 15.53
N LYS A 418 -22.94 -3.74 14.44
CA LYS A 418 -21.92 -4.47 13.69
C LYS A 418 -20.92 -3.46 13.10
N PRO A 419 -19.61 -3.55 13.38
CA PRO A 419 -18.65 -2.51 13.01
C PRO A 419 -18.62 -2.11 11.52
N GLY A 420 -18.89 -3.07 10.61
CA GLY A 420 -18.89 -2.87 9.16
C GLY A 420 -20.25 -2.58 8.53
N VAL A 421 -21.30 -2.28 9.31
CA VAL A 421 -22.66 -2.13 8.75
C VAL A 421 -22.81 -0.92 7.82
N PHE A 422 -22.15 0.21 8.12
CA PHE A 422 -22.23 1.43 7.31
C PHE A 422 -20.90 1.79 6.62
N THR A 423 -19.91 0.89 6.57
CA THR A 423 -18.63 1.13 5.89
C THR A 423 -18.00 -0.17 5.41
N GLN A 424 -17.44 -0.16 4.20
CA GLN A 424 -16.69 -1.28 3.63
C GLN A 424 -15.23 -1.33 4.12
N SER A 425 -14.68 -0.19 4.54
CA SER A 425 -13.31 -0.14 5.02
C SER A 425 -13.22 -0.58 6.47
N ARG A 426 -12.15 -1.32 6.79
CA ARG A 426 -11.78 -1.66 8.17
C ARG A 426 -10.78 -0.69 8.78
N ARG A 427 -10.22 0.26 8.01
CA ARG A 427 -9.12 1.12 8.49
C ARG A 427 -9.53 2.19 9.49
N TRP A 428 -10.81 2.54 9.57
CA TRP A 428 -11.27 3.57 10.49
C TRP A 428 -10.95 3.24 11.95
N LYS A 429 -10.91 1.95 12.32
CA LYS A 429 -10.66 1.48 13.69
C LYS A 429 -9.27 1.82 14.23
N ASP A 430 -8.35 2.20 13.35
CA ASP A 430 -6.94 2.43 13.66
C ASP A 430 -6.58 3.91 13.85
N HIS A 431 -7.54 4.81 13.58
CA HIS A 431 -7.29 6.25 13.45
C HIS A 431 -8.39 7.07 14.14
N ALA A 432 -7.99 7.89 15.11
CA ALA A 432 -8.92 8.75 15.86
C ALA A 432 -9.77 9.67 14.98
N ASP A 433 -9.20 10.26 13.92
CA ASP A 433 -9.95 11.15 13.03
C ASP A 433 -11.05 10.40 12.28
N MET A 434 -10.76 9.17 11.83
CA MET A 434 -11.75 8.32 11.17
C MET A 434 -12.80 7.79 12.15
N LEU A 435 -12.41 7.44 13.39
CA LEU A 435 -13.36 7.09 14.46
C LEU A 435 -14.34 8.22 14.73
N LYS A 436 -13.84 9.46 14.83
CA LYS A 436 -14.67 10.66 14.99
C LYS A 436 -15.63 10.83 13.82
N GLN A 437 -15.12 10.71 12.59
CA GLN A 437 -15.96 10.78 11.39
C GLN A 437 -17.02 9.69 11.36
N TYR A 438 -16.69 8.47 11.80
CA TYR A 438 -17.64 7.37 11.86
C TYR A 438 -18.72 7.64 12.91
N ALA A 439 -18.34 8.04 14.12
CA ALA A 439 -19.27 8.38 15.20
C ALA A 439 -20.28 9.45 14.78
N VAL A 440 -19.79 10.53 14.15
CA VAL A 440 -20.65 11.62 13.65
C VAL A 440 -21.59 11.11 12.55
N CYS A 441 -21.09 10.29 11.62
CA CYS A 441 -21.94 9.69 10.60
C CYS A 441 -23.02 8.79 11.20
N LEU A 442 -22.68 7.90 12.15
CA LEU A 442 -23.64 7.06 12.86
C LEU A 442 -24.70 7.91 13.58
N SER A 443 -24.29 9.00 14.24
CA SER A 443 -25.21 9.90 14.93
C SER A 443 -26.26 10.55 14.00
N GLN A 444 -25.95 10.67 12.71
CA GLN A 444 -26.86 11.20 11.69
C GLN A 444 -27.77 10.13 11.08
N LEU A 445 -27.34 8.87 11.07
CA LEU A 445 -28.08 7.75 10.47
C LEU A 445 -29.04 7.07 11.44
N LEU A 446 -28.64 6.92 12.70
CA LEU A 446 -29.41 6.21 13.74
C LEU A 446 -30.80 6.81 14.05
N PRO A 447 -31.06 8.13 13.90
CA PRO A 447 -32.43 8.68 14.03
C PRO A 447 -33.46 8.05 13.09
N ARG A 448 -33.03 7.44 11.98
CA ARG A 448 -33.92 6.72 11.04
C ARG A 448 -34.34 5.35 11.55
N TYR A 449 -33.67 4.85 12.58
CA TYR A 449 -33.93 3.58 13.24
C TYR A 449 -34.50 3.79 14.65
N ASN A 450 -35.21 4.90 14.86
CA ASN A 450 -35.84 5.28 16.14
C ASN A 450 -34.89 5.57 17.31
N ILE A 451 -33.62 5.91 17.03
CA ILE A 451 -32.63 6.29 18.06
C ILE A 451 -32.38 7.79 17.95
N SER A 452 -32.97 8.57 18.84
CA SER A 452 -33.09 10.03 18.65
C SER A 452 -31.84 10.79 19.04
N GLN A 453 -31.22 10.45 20.18
CA GLN A 453 -30.01 11.10 20.69
C GLN A 453 -28.86 10.09 20.87
N PRO A 454 -28.34 9.52 19.77
CA PRO A 454 -27.31 8.50 19.83
C PRO A 454 -25.99 9.03 20.40
N GLN A 455 -25.57 8.46 21.53
CA GLN A 455 -24.20 8.52 22.04
C GLN A 455 -23.47 7.27 21.56
N ILE A 456 -22.24 7.41 21.06
CA ILE A 456 -21.52 6.28 20.43
C ILE A 456 -20.19 6.03 21.14
N TYR A 457 -20.03 4.79 21.58
CA TYR A 457 -18.88 4.28 22.30
C TYR A 457 -18.17 3.21 21.47
N PHE A 458 -16.84 3.22 21.50
CA PHE A 458 -16.01 2.27 20.78
C PHE A 458 -15.13 1.50 21.76
N ASP A 459 -15.12 0.19 21.62
CA ASP A 459 -14.17 -0.68 22.30
C ASP A 459 -13.33 -1.44 21.25
N ILE A 460 -12.06 -1.08 21.15
CA ILE A 460 -11.17 -1.52 20.07
C ILE A 460 -9.88 -2.05 20.66
N TRP A 461 -9.67 -3.35 20.54
CA TRP A 461 -8.50 -4.07 21.00
C TRP A 461 -7.54 -4.33 19.86
N VAL A 462 -6.30 -3.88 20.03
CA VAL A 462 -5.26 -3.96 19.01
C VAL A 462 -3.94 -4.42 19.63
N SER A 463 -3.24 -5.31 18.94
CA SER A 463 -1.82 -5.55 19.13
C SER A 463 -1.03 -4.94 17.98
N ILE A 464 0.14 -4.41 18.29
CA ILE A 464 1.10 -3.87 17.32
C ILE A 464 2.47 -4.55 17.51
N ASN A 465 3.00 -5.14 16.44
CA ASN A 465 4.31 -5.82 16.41
C ASN A 465 4.49 -6.81 17.59
N ASP A 466 3.53 -7.74 17.72
CA ASP A 466 3.50 -8.86 18.68
C ASP A 466 3.51 -8.46 20.17
N ARG A 467 3.06 -7.25 20.50
CA ARG A 467 2.79 -6.83 21.89
C ARG A 467 1.46 -7.42 22.40
N PHE A 468 1.18 -7.20 23.69
CA PHE A 468 -0.15 -7.45 24.27
C PHE A 468 -1.27 -6.80 23.44
N GLN A 469 -2.43 -7.44 23.40
CA GLN A 469 -3.68 -6.81 23.02
C GLN A 469 -4.06 -5.78 24.08
N GLN A 470 -4.30 -4.55 23.67
CA GLN A 470 -4.73 -3.47 24.56
C GLN A 470 -5.72 -2.57 23.85
N ARG A 471 -6.44 -1.74 24.61
CA ARG A 471 -7.39 -0.78 24.06
C ARG A 471 -6.70 0.38 23.36
N LEU A 472 -7.18 0.73 22.17
CA LEU A 472 -6.73 1.92 21.44
C LEU A 472 -7.43 3.21 21.94
N VAL A 473 -8.68 3.10 22.38
CA VAL A 473 -9.55 4.23 22.75
C VAL A 473 -10.27 3.96 24.06
N ASP A 474 -10.58 5.01 24.82
CA ASP A 474 -11.34 4.88 26.06
C ASP A 474 -12.82 4.53 25.76
N PRO A 475 -13.31 3.35 26.16
CA PRO A 475 -14.66 2.88 25.84
C PRO A 475 -15.75 3.65 26.59
N ARG A 476 -15.40 4.50 27.57
CA ARG A 476 -16.34 5.29 28.37
C ARG A 476 -16.67 6.64 27.77
N VAL A 477 -16.00 7.01 26.67
CA VAL A 477 -16.14 8.33 26.05
C VAL A 477 -17.14 8.28 24.90
N ASP A 478 -18.15 9.15 24.93
CA ASP A 478 -19.02 9.41 23.77
C ASP A 478 -18.22 10.14 22.68
N VAL A 479 -17.80 9.38 21.67
CA VAL A 479 -16.96 9.89 20.58
C VAL A 479 -17.71 10.92 19.72
N VAL A 480 -19.05 10.94 19.73
CA VAL A 480 -19.85 11.95 19.01
C VAL A 480 -19.61 13.35 19.60
N ARG A 481 -19.51 13.48 20.92
CA ARG A 481 -19.28 14.77 21.61
C ARG A 481 -17.81 15.03 21.92
N ALA A 482 -16.97 14.00 21.96
CA ALA A 482 -15.56 14.14 22.28
C ALA A 482 -14.82 15.10 21.35
N PRO A 483 -13.93 15.98 21.85
CA PRO A 483 -13.20 16.92 21.02
C PRO A 483 -12.21 16.17 20.12
N TRP A 484 -12.07 16.64 18.88
CA TRP A 484 -11.01 16.24 17.96
C TRP A 484 -10.60 17.45 17.12
N SER A 485 -9.29 17.63 16.93
CA SER A 485 -8.71 18.72 16.15
C SER A 485 -7.45 18.21 15.45
N PRO A 486 -7.16 18.60 14.19
CA PRO A 486 -5.92 18.21 13.52
C PRO A 486 -4.65 18.61 14.27
N TRP A 487 -4.72 19.67 15.10
CA TRP A 487 -3.55 20.32 15.69
C TRP A 487 -3.25 19.90 17.13
N HIS A 488 -4.19 19.25 17.81
CA HIS A 488 -4.07 18.88 19.23
C HIS A 488 -4.15 17.37 19.39
N ARG A 489 -3.44 16.83 20.38
CA ARG A 489 -3.54 15.40 20.72
C ARG A 489 -4.96 15.04 21.14
N THR A 490 -5.40 13.87 20.68
CA THR A 490 -6.73 13.35 20.98
C THR A 490 -6.77 12.78 22.41
N PRO A 491 -7.58 13.34 23.33
CA PRO A 491 -7.52 12.98 24.75
C PRO A 491 -8.11 11.60 25.08
N TRP A 492 -8.95 11.05 24.20
CA TRP A 492 -9.64 9.76 24.37
C TRP A 492 -8.94 8.59 23.68
N VAL A 493 -7.77 8.83 23.06
CA VAL A 493 -6.89 7.77 22.56
C VAL A 493 -5.96 7.34 23.69
N LEU A 494 -5.96 6.04 23.99
CA LEU A 494 -5.15 5.49 25.06
C LEU A 494 -3.69 5.30 24.60
N PRO A 495 -2.71 5.54 25.48
CA PRO A 495 -1.31 5.42 25.12
C PRO A 495 -0.93 3.96 24.87
N LEU A 496 0.06 3.74 23.99
CA LEU A 496 0.67 2.43 23.83
C LEU A 496 1.48 2.10 25.10
N LEU A 497 1.21 0.97 25.76
CA LEU A 497 1.92 0.51 26.96
C LEU A 497 3.33 0.03 26.62
N LEU A 498 4.24 0.98 26.34
CA LEU A 498 5.61 0.70 25.92
C LEU A 498 6.42 -0.02 27.01
N GLU A 499 6.12 0.20 28.30
CA GLU A 499 6.79 -0.50 29.40
C GLU A 499 6.60 -2.02 29.37
N LEU A 500 5.56 -2.52 28.69
CA LEU A 500 5.30 -3.95 28.54
C LEU A 500 6.02 -4.57 27.32
N SER A 501 6.69 -3.76 26.49
CA SER A 501 7.42 -4.25 25.30
C SER A 501 8.46 -5.34 25.57
N PRO A 502 9.17 -5.38 26.72
CA PRO A 502 10.10 -6.47 27.05
C PRO A 502 9.43 -7.84 27.21
N TRP A 503 8.12 -7.91 27.43
CA TRP A 503 7.40 -9.18 27.57
C TRP A 503 7.31 -9.97 26.27
N ARG A 504 7.51 -9.35 25.10
CA ARG A 504 7.32 -9.99 23.79
C ARG A 504 8.03 -11.33 23.65
N GLN A 505 9.28 -11.43 24.12
CA GLN A 505 10.01 -12.69 24.08
C GLN A 505 9.32 -13.76 24.93
N ARG A 506 8.90 -13.41 26.16
CA ARG A 506 8.17 -14.32 27.05
C ARG A 506 6.80 -14.71 26.47
N LEU A 507 6.11 -13.81 25.77
CA LEU A 507 4.85 -14.14 25.09
C LEU A 507 5.06 -15.17 23.99
N GLN A 508 6.10 -14.98 23.16
CA GLN A 508 6.47 -15.94 22.11
C GLN A 508 6.90 -17.29 22.67
N GLU A 509 7.65 -17.31 23.77
CA GLU A 509 8.04 -18.55 24.47
C GLU A 509 6.80 -19.30 24.98
N LEU A 510 5.86 -18.58 25.62
CA LEU A 510 4.59 -19.16 26.09
C LEU A 510 3.77 -19.72 24.92
N GLU A 511 3.59 -18.95 23.85
CA GLU A 511 2.86 -19.40 22.65
C GLU A 511 3.53 -20.63 22.02
N SER A 512 4.86 -20.66 21.94
CA SER A 512 5.60 -21.80 21.37
C SER A 512 5.54 -23.08 22.22
N SER A 513 5.20 -22.95 23.50
CA SER A 513 5.05 -24.08 24.42
C SER A 513 3.68 -24.77 24.34
N LEU A 514 2.72 -24.15 23.64
CA LEU A 514 1.37 -24.66 23.50
C LEU A 514 1.26 -25.66 22.34
N ASP A 515 0.36 -26.63 22.50
CA ASP A 515 0.02 -27.56 21.44
C ASP A 515 -0.71 -26.83 20.30
N GLY A 516 -0.58 -27.32 19.06
CA GLY A 516 -1.14 -26.67 17.86
C GLY A 516 -2.67 -26.51 17.81
N ASN A 517 -3.41 -27.06 18.79
CA ASN A 517 -4.86 -26.95 18.91
C ASN A 517 -5.29 -25.97 20.02
N THR A 518 -4.32 -25.33 20.69
CA THR A 518 -4.56 -24.35 21.74
C THR A 518 -4.15 -22.98 21.25
N ASP A 519 -5.12 -22.07 21.18
CA ASP A 519 -4.88 -20.68 20.85
C ASP A 519 -4.70 -19.86 22.13
N VAL A 520 -3.77 -18.90 22.10
CA VAL A 520 -3.51 -18.00 23.21
C VAL A 520 -3.74 -16.55 22.81
N VAL A 521 -4.32 -15.78 23.72
CA VAL A 521 -4.45 -14.34 23.56
C VAL A 521 -3.95 -13.64 24.80
N PHE A 522 -2.89 -12.86 24.64
CA PHE A 522 -2.31 -12.03 25.68
C PHE A 522 -2.94 -10.63 25.69
N ILE A 523 -3.42 -10.22 26.86
CA ILE A 523 -4.16 -8.99 27.07
C ILE A 523 -3.48 -8.13 28.14
N ALA A 524 -3.45 -6.82 27.90
CA ALA A 524 -3.12 -5.80 28.88
C ALA A 524 -4.23 -4.75 28.89
N ASP A 525 -4.92 -4.57 30.02
CA ASP A 525 -5.99 -3.57 30.15
C ASP A 525 -5.65 -2.50 31.20
N PHE A 526 -6.27 -1.33 31.07
CA PHE A 526 -5.99 -0.17 31.90
C PHE A 526 -6.77 -0.23 33.23
N PRO A 527 -6.22 0.37 34.31
CA PRO A 527 -6.89 0.46 35.60
C PRO A 527 -8.32 1.02 35.52
N GLY A 528 -9.26 0.35 36.19
CA GLY A 528 -10.66 0.75 36.25
C GLY A 528 -11.47 0.47 34.98
N LEU A 529 -10.90 -0.22 33.99
CA LEU A 529 -11.63 -0.78 32.85
C LEU A 529 -11.89 -2.28 33.04
N HIS A 530 -12.83 -2.80 32.25
CA HIS A 530 -13.15 -4.23 32.24
C HIS A 530 -13.39 -4.77 30.84
N LEU A 531 -12.88 -5.96 30.57
CA LEU A 531 -13.17 -6.71 29.35
C LEU A 531 -14.39 -7.59 29.58
N GLU A 532 -15.46 -7.34 28.83
CA GLU A 532 -16.58 -8.26 28.72
C GLU A 532 -16.32 -9.20 27.53
N ASN A 533 -16.34 -10.51 27.79
CA ASN A 533 -16.13 -11.51 26.75
C ASN A 533 -17.12 -12.68 26.92
N PHE A 534 -17.45 -13.33 25.80
CA PHE A 534 -18.30 -14.52 25.75
C PHE A 534 -17.45 -15.72 25.35
N VAL A 535 -17.55 -16.81 26.11
CA VAL A 535 -16.89 -18.07 25.75
C VAL A 535 -17.89 -18.92 24.98
N SER A 536 -17.62 -19.19 23.69
CA SER A 536 -18.48 -20.07 22.89
C SER A 536 -18.52 -21.49 23.48
N GLU A 537 -19.66 -22.17 23.35
CA GLU A 537 -19.80 -23.59 23.68
C GLU A 537 -18.84 -24.49 22.87
N ASP A 538 -18.42 -24.02 21.70
CA ASP A 538 -17.47 -24.70 20.82
C ASP A 538 -16.03 -24.74 21.36
N LEU A 539 -15.72 -23.86 22.31
CA LEU A 539 -14.39 -23.73 22.91
C LEU A 539 -14.33 -24.55 24.20
N GLY A 540 -13.71 -25.73 24.11
CA GLY A 540 -13.46 -26.56 25.29
C GLY A 540 -12.37 -25.96 26.18
N ASN A 541 -12.55 -26.12 27.50
CA ASN A 541 -11.52 -25.89 28.52
C ASN A 541 -10.84 -24.50 28.42
N THR A 542 -11.65 -23.43 28.31
CA THR A 542 -11.15 -22.06 28.28
C THR A 542 -10.67 -21.63 29.66
N SER A 543 -9.40 -21.27 29.78
CA SER A 543 -8.83 -20.79 31.04
C SER A 543 -8.28 -19.38 30.93
N LEU A 544 -8.33 -18.65 32.04
CA LEU A 544 -7.72 -17.35 32.20
C LEU A 544 -6.61 -17.44 33.24
N LYS A 545 -5.44 -16.88 32.93
CA LYS A 545 -4.30 -16.79 33.85
C LYS A 545 -3.73 -15.38 33.90
N VAL A 546 -3.39 -14.93 35.11
CA VAL A 546 -2.84 -13.61 35.36
C VAL A 546 -1.32 -13.65 35.30
N LEU A 547 -0.73 -12.78 34.48
CA LEU A 547 0.72 -12.63 34.30
C LEU A 547 1.33 -11.53 35.16
N ARG A 548 0.58 -10.45 35.41
CA ARG A 548 0.99 -9.31 36.23
C ARG A 548 -0.24 -8.51 36.66
N GLY A 549 -0.21 -7.97 37.87
CA GLY A 549 -1.30 -7.15 38.41
C GLY A 549 -2.38 -7.98 39.11
N GLU A 550 -3.55 -7.38 39.28
CA GLU A 550 -4.69 -7.99 39.97
C GLU A 550 -5.95 -7.75 39.14
N VAL A 551 -6.74 -8.81 38.95
CA VAL A 551 -8.01 -8.76 38.21
C VAL A 551 -9.13 -9.36 39.03
N LEU A 552 -10.32 -8.80 38.87
CA LEU A 552 -11.56 -9.36 39.40
C LEU A 552 -12.35 -9.97 38.24
N VAL A 553 -12.53 -11.28 38.25
CA VAL A 553 -13.33 -12.01 37.27
C VAL A 553 -14.74 -12.18 37.81
N GLU A 554 -15.70 -11.54 37.16
CA GLU A 554 -17.14 -11.64 37.43
C GLU A 554 -17.76 -12.62 36.42
N LEU A 555 -18.32 -13.73 36.91
CA LEU A 555 -19.14 -14.65 36.12
C LEU A 555 -20.59 -14.17 36.17
N VAL A 556 -21.04 -13.54 35.09
CA VAL A 556 -22.27 -12.73 35.07
C VAL A 556 -23.51 -13.56 35.39
N GLU A 557 -23.61 -14.77 34.83
CA GLU A 557 -24.76 -15.66 35.02
C GLU A 557 -24.76 -16.35 36.39
N GLN A 558 -23.58 -16.59 36.96
CA GLN A 558 -23.42 -17.24 38.26
C GLN A 558 -23.46 -16.25 39.42
N ASN A 559 -23.36 -14.95 39.12
CA ASN A 559 -23.26 -13.86 40.08
C ASN A 559 -22.14 -14.08 41.11
N GLN A 560 -20.99 -14.59 40.63
CA GLN A 560 -19.81 -14.92 41.44
C GLN A 560 -18.61 -14.11 40.97
N ASN A 561 -17.84 -13.59 41.94
CA ASN A 561 -16.68 -12.77 41.70
C ASN A 561 -15.43 -13.44 42.28
N TYR A 562 -14.39 -13.56 41.46
CA TYR A 562 -13.11 -14.16 41.82
C TYR A 562 -12.00 -13.13 41.67
N THR A 563 -11.26 -12.87 42.75
CA THR A 563 -10.07 -12.03 42.67
C THR A 563 -8.87 -12.92 42.37
N LEU A 564 -8.15 -12.60 41.29
CA LEU A 564 -6.98 -13.33 40.83
C LEU A 564 -5.76 -12.42 40.87
N ARG A 565 -4.66 -12.93 41.44
CA ARG A 565 -3.37 -12.25 41.51
C ARG A 565 -2.38 -12.90 40.54
N GLU A 566 -1.20 -12.31 40.41
CA GLU A 566 -0.14 -12.82 39.56
C GLU A 566 0.15 -14.31 39.82
N GLY A 567 0.08 -15.13 38.76
CA GLY A 567 0.24 -16.58 38.82
C GLY A 567 -1.06 -17.36 39.01
N ASP A 568 -2.13 -16.72 39.49
CA ASP A 568 -3.43 -17.36 39.64
C ASP A 568 -4.10 -17.58 38.28
N GLY A 569 -4.97 -18.58 38.24
CA GLY A 569 -5.80 -18.85 37.07
C GLY A 569 -7.14 -19.46 37.44
N ILE A 570 -8.11 -19.29 36.56
CA ILE A 570 -9.46 -19.81 36.70
C ILE A 570 -9.90 -20.47 35.40
N GLN A 571 -10.72 -21.51 35.51
CA GLN A 571 -11.43 -22.09 34.38
C GLN A 571 -12.74 -21.35 34.16
N LEU A 572 -13.01 -20.98 32.90
CA LEU A 572 -14.19 -20.22 32.55
C LEU A 572 -15.27 -21.15 31.98
N PRO A 573 -16.53 -20.99 32.42
CA PRO A 573 -17.64 -21.77 31.90
C PRO A 573 -17.89 -21.43 30.43
N ALA A 574 -18.10 -22.46 29.60
CA ALA A 574 -18.50 -22.29 28.22
C ALA A 574 -19.98 -21.87 28.12
N GLY A 575 -20.33 -21.12 27.08
CA GLY A 575 -21.69 -20.62 26.83
C GLY A 575 -22.09 -19.42 27.68
N GLN A 576 -21.17 -18.81 28.45
CA GLN A 576 -21.49 -17.72 29.39
C GLN A 576 -20.65 -16.46 29.14
N TYR A 577 -21.18 -15.32 29.60
CA TYR A 577 -20.43 -14.06 29.67
C TYR A 577 -19.64 -13.95 30.98
N HIS A 578 -18.43 -13.42 30.87
CA HIS A 578 -17.63 -13.00 32.02
C HIS A 578 -17.06 -11.60 31.80
N LYS A 579 -16.82 -10.91 32.91
CA LYS A 579 -16.15 -9.60 32.93
C LYS A 579 -14.85 -9.71 33.71
N VAL A 580 -13.77 -9.25 33.12
CA VAL A 580 -12.46 -9.17 33.78
C VAL A 580 -12.18 -7.71 34.08
N HIS A 581 -12.30 -7.32 35.34
CA HIS A 581 -12.05 -5.96 35.80
C HIS A 581 -10.60 -5.80 36.22
N THR A 582 -9.93 -4.75 35.73
CA THR A 582 -8.57 -4.40 36.16
C THR A 582 -8.65 -3.56 37.43
N VAL A 583 -8.32 -4.17 38.57
CA VAL A 583 -8.44 -3.54 39.90
C VAL A 583 -7.11 -3.00 40.43
N SER A 584 -5.98 -3.41 39.85
CA SER A 584 -4.67 -2.89 40.22
C SER A 584 -4.47 -1.42 39.80
N PRO A 585 -3.58 -0.68 40.50
CA PRO A 585 -3.23 0.71 40.13
C PRO A 585 -2.42 0.80 38.83
N GLU A 586 -1.74 -0.27 38.43
CA GLU A 586 -1.05 -0.43 37.16
C GLU A 586 -1.86 -1.32 36.20
N PRO A 587 -1.59 -1.28 34.88
CA PRO A 587 -2.23 -2.19 33.94
C PRO A 587 -2.07 -3.66 34.32
N SER A 588 -3.16 -4.43 34.28
CA SER A 588 -3.13 -5.87 34.51
C SER A 588 -2.87 -6.61 33.21
N CYS A 589 -1.95 -7.56 33.24
CA CYS A 589 -1.63 -8.44 32.13
C CYS A 589 -2.17 -9.85 32.43
N TYR A 590 -2.92 -10.42 31.52
CA TYR A 590 -3.46 -11.76 31.62
C TYR A 590 -3.58 -12.39 30.23
N PHE A 591 -3.83 -13.69 30.17
CA PHE A 591 -4.09 -14.35 28.88
C PHE A 591 -5.21 -15.35 28.99
N TYR A 592 -5.86 -15.55 27.85
CA TYR A 592 -6.79 -16.66 27.64
C TYR A 592 -6.08 -17.78 26.92
N LEU A 593 -6.37 -19.01 27.35
CA LEU A 593 -6.11 -20.22 26.57
C LEU A 593 -7.45 -20.76 26.09
N TYR A 594 -7.56 -20.94 24.78
CA TYR A 594 -8.73 -21.51 24.12
C TYR A 594 -8.32 -22.85 23.52
N VAL A 595 -8.99 -23.94 23.88
CA VAL A 595 -8.82 -25.22 23.19
C VAL A 595 -9.95 -25.34 22.18
N ASN A 596 -9.60 -25.35 20.89
CA ASN A 596 -10.60 -25.45 19.84
C ASN A 596 -11.05 -26.92 19.66
N THR A 597 -11.95 -27.36 20.55
CA THR A 597 -12.46 -28.73 20.56
C THR A 597 -13.22 -29.08 19.28
N THR A 598 -13.94 -28.11 18.70
CA THR A 598 -14.67 -28.33 17.44
C THR A 598 -13.72 -28.53 16.27
N ALA A 599 -12.64 -27.75 16.16
CA ALA A 599 -11.63 -27.98 15.13
C ALA A 599 -10.93 -29.33 15.30
N GLN A 600 -10.59 -29.71 16.53
CA GLN A 600 -10.00 -31.03 16.81
C GLN A 600 -10.95 -32.18 16.44
N ALA A 601 -12.22 -32.08 16.82
CA ALA A 601 -13.24 -33.06 16.45
C ALA A 601 -13.45 -33.12 14.92
N LEU A 602 -13.43 -31.96 14.25
CA LEU A 602 -13.51 -31.87 12.80
C LEU A 602 -12.32 -32.57 12.13
N GLU A 603 -11.09 -32.34 12.59
CA GLU A 603 -9.90 -32.99 12.05
C GLU A 603 -9.95 -34.51 12.23
N LEU A 604 -10.32 -34.99 13.41
CA LEU A 604 -10.50 -36.43 13.69
C LEU A 604 -11.59 -37.06 12.81
N ASN A 605 -12.69 -36.35 12.58
CA ASN A 605 -13.76 -36.85 11.72
C ASN A 605 -13.31 -36.87 10.24
N LEU A 606 -12.55 -35.87 9.78
CA LEU A 606 -12.01 -35.82 8.43
C LEU A 606 -10.96 -36.93 8.20
N THR A 607 -10.07 -37.19 9.15
CA THR A 607 -9.11 -38.30 9.04
C THR A 607 -9.82 -39.65 9.02
N ARG A 608 -10.85 -39.84 9.86
CA ARG A 608 -11.69 -41.05 9.84
C ARG A 608 -12.39 -41.25 8.50
N LEU A 609 -12.92 -40.20 7.87
CA LEU A 609 -13.51 -40.29 6.53
C LEU A 609 -12.48 -40.68 5.46
N GLN A 610 -11.24 -40.19 5.56
CA GLN A 610 -10.16 -40.59 4.66
C GLN A 610 -9.80 -42.07 4.83
N GLU A 611 -9.68 -42.55 6.07
CA GLU A 611 -9.42 -43.96 6.35
C GLU A 611 -10.55 -44.86 5.85
N LEU A 612 -11.82 -44.47 6.06
CA LEU A 612 -12.98 -45.21 5.56
C LEU A 612 -12.97 -45.32 4.03
N ARG A 613 -12.62 -44.23 3.33
CA ARG A 613 -12.45 -44.25 1.88
C ARG A 613 -11.36 -45.23 1.46
N ASP A 614 -10.23 -45.24 2.14
CA ASP A 614 -9.10 -46.11 1.78
C ASP A 614 -9.44 -47.59 2.03
N ARG A 615 -10.15 -47.90 3.13
CA ARG A 615 -10.69 -49.25 3.41
C ARG A 615 -11.72 -49.70 2.38
N ALA A 616 -12.63 -48.81 1.99
CA ALA A 616 -13.63 -49.08 0.97
C ALA A 616 -12.99 -49.32 -0.41
N ARG A 617 -11.97 -48.53 -0.79
CA ARG A 617 -11.18 -48.77 -2.00
C ARG A 617 -10.44 -50.11 -1.99
N ASN A 618 -9.96 -50.51 -0.83
CA ASN A 618 -9.30 -51.81 -0.63
C ASN A 618 -10.30 -52.99 -0.51
N GLY A 619 -11.61 -52.74 -0.63
CA GLY A 619 -12.64 -53.77 -0.64
C GLY A 619 -12.93 -54.40 0.72
N THR A 620 -12.48 -53.78 1.81
CA THR A 620 -12.62 -54.35 3.17
C THR A 620 -13.94 -54.01 3.86
N GLU A 621 -14.63 -52.94 3.46
CA GLU A 621 -15.87 -52.49 4.10
C GLU A 621 -16.76 -51.71 3.10
N PRO A 622 -18.06 -52.05 2.93
CA PRO A 622 -18.95 -51.31 2.03
C PRO A 622 -19.40 -49.97 2.64
N LEU A 623 -19.42 -48.90 1.82
CA LEU A 623 -19.82 -47.56 2.26
C LEU A 623 -21.36 -47.39 2.26
N PRO A 624 -21.92 -46.71 3.29
CA PRO A 624 -23.29 -46.22 3.29
C PRO A 624 -23.62 -45.33 2.06
N PRO A 625 -24.88 -45.29 1.60
CA PRO A 625 -25.29 -44.55 0.39
C PRO A 625 -24.97 -43.04 0.45
N GLU A 626 -24.97 -42.44 1.64
CA GLU A 626 -24.69 -41.02 1.86
C GLU A 626 -23.18 -40.68 1.72
N LEU A 627 -22.31 -41.67 1.90
CA LEU A 627 -20.84 -41.52 1.83
C LEU A 627 -20.26 -41.96 0.47
N ARG A 628 -21.10 -42.45 -0.45
CA ARG A 628 -20.73 -42.82 -1.83
C ARG A 628 -20.02 -41.74 -2.65
N PRO A 629 -20.29 -40.42 -2.45
CA PRO A 629 -19.52 -39.37 -3.11
C PRO A 629 -18.01 -39.41 -2.83
N LEU A 630 -17.57 -40.02 -1.72
CA LEU A 630 -16.14 -40.23 -1.42
C LEU A 630 -15.43 -41.14 -2.43
N LEU A 631 -16.17 -42.04 -3.09
CA LEU A 631 -15.67 -42.91 -4.16
C LEU A 631 -15.88 -42.33 -5.57
N GLY A 632 -16.52 -41.17 -5.69
CA GLY A 632 -16.85 -40.55 -6.98
C GLY A 632 -18.17 -41.06 -7.58
N GLU A 633 -18.99 -41.77 -6.80
CA GLU A 633 -20.31 -42.22 -7.24
C GLU A 633 -21.38 -41.13 -7.02
N PRO A 634 -22.36 -40.98 -7.94
CA PRO A 634 -23.44 -40.02 -7.80
C PRO A 634 -24.38 -40.40 -6.63
N LEU A 635 -24.93 -39.40 -5.94
CA LEU A 635 -25.95 -39.65 -4.92
C LEU A 635 -27.23 -40.23 -5.56
N PRO A 636 -27.95 -41.11 -4.83
CA PRO A 636 -29.30 -41.49 -5.23
C PRO A 636 -30.23 -40.26 -5.28
N PRO A 637 -31.19 -40.23 -6.21
CA PRO A 637 -32.08 -39.08 -6.40
C PRO A 637 -32.87 -38.78 -5.10
N GLY A 638 -32.74 -37.56 -4.59
CA GLY A 638 -33.40 -37.09 -3.37
C GLY A 638 -32.55 -37.14 -2.09
N ALA A 639 -31.34 -37.71 -2.12
CA ALA A 639 -30.43 -37.70 -0.98
C ALA A 639 -29.50 -36.47 -1.03
N ALA A 640 -29.26 -35.84 0.12
CA ALA A 640 -28.26 -34.78 0.28
C ALA A 640 -26.92 -35.40 0.72
N PRO A 641 -25.77 -34.93 0.21
CA PRO A 641 -24.47 -35.37 0.71
C PRO A 641 -24.31 -34.98 2.18
N ASP A 642 -23.67 -35.85 2.96
CA ASP A 642 -23.22 -35.49 4.32
C ASP A 642 -22.41 -34.18 4.25
N PRO A 643 -22.74 -33.17 5.08
CA PRO A 643 -22.04 -31.88 5.07
C PRO A 643 -20.53 -32.00 5.28
N LEU A 644 -20.07 -33.01 6.04
CA LEU A 644 -18.66 -33.27 6.27
C LEU A 644 -17.97 -33.85 5.02
N VAL A 645 -18.67 -34.72 4.28
CA VAL A 645 -18.20 -35.24 2.98
C VAL A 645 -18.13 -34.12 1.95
N ALA A 646 -19.17 -33.28 1.88
CA ALA A 646 -19.17 -32.12 1.00
C ALA A 646 -18.02 -31.15 1.33
N LEU A 647 -17.74 -30.93 2.61
CA LEU A 647 -16.62 -30.10 3.07
C LEU A 647 -15.26 -30.72 2.70
N LEU A 648 -15.08 -32.02 2.87
CA LEU A 648 -13.87 -32.74 2.48
C LEU A 648 -13.63 -32.66 0.97
N LEU A 649 -14.66 -32.94 0.16
CA LEU A 649 -14.58 -32.86 -1.30
C LEU A 649 -14.26 -31.44 -1.78
N ARG A 650 -14.89 -30.42 -1.19
CA ARG A 650 -14.56 -29.00 -1.47
C ARG A 650 -13.10 -28.68 -1.11
N ARG A 651 -12.60 -29.19 0.02
CA ARG A 651 -11.19 -29.01 0.44
C ARG A 651 -10.24 -29.66 -0.56
N GLU A 652 -10.52 -30.86 -1.02
CA GLU A 652 -9.71 -31.56 -2.02
C GLU A 652 -9.76 -30.88 -3.38
N GLN A 653 -10.94 -30.41 -3.83
CA GLN A 653 -11.07 -29.68 -5.08
C GLN A 653 -10.22 -28.41 -5.06
N ARG A 654 -10.31 -27.61 -3.98
CA ARG A 654 -9.45 -26.44 -3.77
C ARG A 654 -7.96 -26.80 -3.78
N GLN A 655 -7.55 -27.94 -3.23
CA GLN A 655 -6.16 -28.39 -3.27
C GLN A 655 -5.73 -28.77 -4.70
N ARG A 656 -6.55 -29.54 -5.42
CA ARG A 656 -6.29 -29.91 -6.82
C ARG A 656 -6.23 -28.68 -7.73
N ASP A 657 -7.09 -27.70 -7.51
CA ASP A 657 -7.07 -26.44 -8.24
C ASP A 657 -5.77 -25.69 -7.97
N ARG A 658 -5.38 -25.53 -6.69
CA ARG A 658 -4.08 -24.93 -6.32
C ARG A 658 -2.89 -25.68 -6.93
N GLU A 659 -2.92 -27.00 -6.97
CA GLU A 659 -1.87 -27.80 -7.62
C GLU A 659 -1.86 -27.61 -9.13
N ARG A 660 -3.02 -27.59 -9.77
CA ARG A 660 -3.18 -27.29 -11.20
C ARG A 660 -2.64 -25.90 -11.52
N GLU A 661 -2.90 -24.92 -10.67
CA GLU A 661 -2.36 -23.56 -10.79
C GLU A 661 -0.84 -23.51 -10.61
N ARG A 662 -0.30 -24.26 -9.65
CA ARG A 662 1.15 -24.37 -9.42
C ARG A 662 1.85 -25.04 -10.59
N ARG A 663 1.26 -26.11 -11.14
CA ARG A 663 1.77 -26.85 -12.32
C ARG A 663 1.49 -26.15 -13.65
N ALA A 664 0.67 -25.10 -13.66
CA ALA A 664 0.35 -24.36 -14.87
C ALA A 664 1.62 -23.74 -15.47
N GLY A 665 1.88 -24.06 -16.74
CA GLY A 665 3.01 -23.52 -17.49
C GLY A 665 2.92 -21.99 -17.65
N MET A 666 4.06 -21.37 -17.98
CA MET A 666 4.17 -19.92 -18.13
C MET A 666 3.15 -19.34 -19.13
N GLY A 667 2.87 -20.05 -20.24
CA GLY A 667 1.86 -19.64 -21.22
C GLY A 667 0.43 -19.61 -20.67
N GLN A 668 0.04 -20.59 -19.86
CA GLN A 668 -1.28 -20.62 -19.22
C GLN A 668 -1.41 -19.50 -18.17
N ARG A 669 -0.35 -19.23 -17.40
CA ARG A 669 -0.32 -18.11 -16.45
C ARG A 669 -0.44 -16.77 -17.17
N LEU A 670 0.27 -16.59 -18.29
CA LEU A 670 0.19 -15.39 -19.12
C LEU A 670 -1.22 -15.22 -19.72
N ARG A 671 -1.82 -16.30 -20.24
CA ARG A 671 -3.19 -16.27 -20.76
C ARG A 671 -4.21 -15.85 -19.68
N ARG A 672 -4.15 -16.46 -18.50
CA ARG A 672 -5.01 -16.08 -17.35
C ARG A 672 -4.80 -14.62 -16.93
N PHE A 673 -3.54 -14.18 -16.86
CA PHE A 673 -3.21 -12.79 -16.57
C PHE A 673 -3.83 -11.84 -17.60
N LEU A 674 -3.66 -12.12 -18.90
CA LEU A 674 -4.19 -11.31 -19.99
C LEU A 674 -5.72 -11.27 -19.96
N HIS A 675 -6.40 -12.41 -19.74
CA HIS A 675 -7.86 -12.45 -19.63
C HIS A 675 -8.37 -11.59 -18.46
N ARG A 676 -7.76 -11.70 -17.27
CA ARG A 676 -8.11 -10.84 -16.12
C ARG A 676 -7.93 -9.36 -16.44
N LYS A 677 -6.84 -8.98 -17.12
CA LYS A 677 -6.64 -7.57 -17.54
C LYS A 677 -7.68 -7.15 -18.57
N LEU A 678 -7.91 -7.96 -19.60
CA LEU A 678 -8.91 -7.70 -20.63
C LEU A 678 -10.30 -7.51 -20.04
N PHE A 679 -10.69 -8.32 -19.05
CA PHE A 679 -11.94 -8.16 -18.30
C PHE A 679 -12.02 -6.79 -17.61
N LEU A 680 -10.99 -6.42 -16.84
CA LEU A 680 -10.97 -5.12 -16.14
C LEU A 680 -11.08 -3.94 -17.11
N PHE A 681 -10.36 -3.97 -18.23
CA PHE A 681 -10.42 -2.93 -19.25
C PHE A 681 -11.77 -2.91 -19.97
N ARG A 682 -12.30 -4.07 -20.37
CA ARG A 682 -13.63 -4.20 -21.01
C ARG A 682 -14.71 -3.66 -20.09
N ARG A 683 -14.75 -4.09 -18.82
CA ARG A 683 -15.74 -3.63 -17.85
C ARG A 683 -15.62 -2.13 -17.62
N SER A 684 -14.40 -1.60 -17.46
CA SER A 684 -14.19 -0.15 -17.30
C SER A 684 -14.74 0.65 -18.49
N LEU A 685 -14.52 0.18 -19.72
CA LEU A 685 -15.04 0.82 -20.94
C LEU A 685 -16.56 0.75 -21.02
N LEU A 686 -17.14 -0.43 -20.76
CA LEU A 686 -18.60 -0.62 -20.77
C LEU A 686 -19.29 0.25 -19.72
N MET A 687 -18.79 0.24 -18.48
CA MET A 687 -19.34 1.06 -17.41
C MET A 687 -19.20 2.55 -17.70
N THR A 688 -18.06 2.98 -18.26
CA THR A 688 -17.88 4.36 -18.72
C THR A 688 -18.90 4.72 -19.79
N TYR A 689 -19.12 3.85 -20.77
CA TYR A 689 -20.10 4.09 -21.83
C TYR A 689 -21.52 4.21 -21.28
N ILE A 690 -21.92 3.29 -20.39
CA ILE A 690 -23.21 3.32 -19.69
C ILE A 690 -23.36 4.65 -18.94
N SER A 691 -22.36 5.06 -18.18
CA SER A 691 -22.40 6.30 -17.41
C SER A 691 -22.42 7.57 -18.27
N LEU A 692 -21.64 7.63 -19.35
CA LEU A 692 -21.67 8.76 -20.28
C LEU A 692 -23.03 8.89 -20.95
N ARG A 693 -23.65 7.78 -21.35
CA ARG A 693 -25.02 7.77 -21.86
C ARG A 693 -26.01 8.25 -20.80
N ASN A 694 -25.88 7.77 -19.56
CA ASN A 694 -26.75 8.19 -18.45
C ASN A 694 -26.65 9.70 -18.18
N LEU A 695 -25.46 10.28 -18.30
CA LEU A 695 -25.26 11.73 -18.17
C LEU A 695 -25.88 12.52 -19.32
N ALA A 696 -25.81 11.98 -20.54
CA ALA A 696 -26.28 12.68 -21.74
C ALA A 696 -27.81 12.59 -21.95
N VAL A 697 -28.42 11.44 -21.64
CA VAL A 697 -29.81 11.12 -21.99
C VAL A 697 -30.67 10.78 -20.76
N GLY A 698 -30.06 10.70 -19.57
CA GLY A 698 -30.74 10.28 -18.33
C GLY A 698 -30.61 8.78 -18.05
N ARG A 699 -30.92 8.38 -16.80
CA ARG A 699 -30.83 6.97 -16.37
C ARG A 699 -32.02 6.16 -16.91
N PRO A 700 -31.78 4.98 -17.52
CA PRO A 700 -32.87 4.11 -17.96
C PRO A 700 -33.61 3.46 -16.77
N PRO A 701 -34.76 2.80 -17.00
CA PRO A 701 -35.46 2.03 -15.97
C PRO A 701 -34.56 0.99 -15.29
N PRO A 702 -34.78 0.69 -14.00
CA PRO A 702 -33.86 -0.11 -13.18
C PRO A 702 -33.65 -1.54 -13.72
N GLN A 703 -34.68 -2.15 -14.31
CA GLN A 703 -34.57 -3.49 -14.92
C GLN A 703 -33.58 -3.51 -16.09
N ARG A 704 -33.64 -2.50 -16.97
CA ARG A 704 -32.71 -2.37 -18.10
C ARG A 704 -31.30 -2.06 -17.62
N LEU A 705 -31.16 -1.18 -16.61
CA LEU A 705 -29.87 -0.89 -16.00
C LEU A 705 -29.24 -2.16 -15.40
N ALA A 706 -30.03 -2.99 -14.70
CA ALA A 706 -29.56 -4.24 -14.12
C ALA A 706 -29.06 -5.23 -15.19
N GLN A 707 -29.74 -5.34 -16.33
CA GLN A 707 -29.28 -6.16 -17.46
C GLN A 707 -27.96 -5.67 -18.04
N GLU A 708 -27.79 -4.34 -18.17
CA GLU A 708 -26.55 -3.75 -18.67
C GLU A 708 -25.39 -3.97 -17.70
N LEU A 709 -25.63 -3.87 -16.39
CA LEU A 709 -24.66 -4.20 -15.36
C LEU A 709 -24.30 -5.69 -15.37
N ALA A 710 -25.28 -6.58 -15.51
CA ALA A 710 -25.05 -8.02 -15.61
C ALA A 710 -24.19 -8.36 -16.84
N PHE A 711 -24.42 -7.68 -17.97
CA PHE A 711 -23.59 -7.84 -19.17
C PHE A 711 -22.16 -7.32 -18.96
N ALA A 712 -21.98 -6.23 -18.21
CA ALA A 712 -20.67 -5.70 -17.86
C ALA A 712 -19.90 -6.63 -16.90
N ASP A 713 -20.61 -7.36 -16.03
CA ASP A 713 -20.05 -8.30 -15.05
C ASP A 713 -19.75 -9.69 -15.63
N TRP A 714 -20.26 -10.00 -16.82
CA TRP A 714 -20.12 -11.32 -17.44
C TRP A 714 -18.66 -11.75 -17.64
N ARG A 715 -18.32 -12.94 -17.12
CA ARG A 715 -17.03 -13.63 -17.31
C ARG A 715 -17.23 -14.95 -18.07
N PRO A 716 -16.27 -15.39 -18.91
CA PRO A 716 -16.31 -16.71 -19.54
C PRO A 716 -16.19 -17.84 -18.51
N ALA A 717 -16.89 -18.97 -18.73
CA ALA A 717 -17.02 -20.10 -17.79
C ALA A 717 -15.68 -20.74 -17.31
N GLU A 718 -14.57 -20.58 -18.03
CA GLU A 718 -13.24 -21.06 -17.58
C GLU A 718 -12.75 -20.37 -16.27
N GLU A 719 -13.38 -19.27 -15.84
CA GLU A 719 -12.99 -18.49 -14.65
C GLU A 719 -13.81 -18.76 -13.38
N GLU A 720 -15.00 -19.39 -13.46
CA GLU A 720 -15.77 -19.72 -12.25
C GLU A 720 -15.13 -20.85 -11.42
N GLU A 721 -14.44 -21.78 -12.08
CA GLU A 721 -13.75 -22.90 -11.40
C GLU A 721 -12.47 -22.46 -10.65
N GLY A 722 -11.91 -21.28 -10.95
CA GLY A 722 -10.63 -20.82 -10.38
C GLY A 722 -10.73 -19.72 -9.32
N ASP A 723 -11.91 -19.13 -9.11
CA ASP A 723 -12.12 -17.96 -8.21
C ASP A 723 -12.88 -18.33 -6.92
N GLY A 724 -12.92 -19.63 -6.57
CA GLY A 724 -13.62 -20.18 -5.39
C GLY A 724 -13.05 -19.78 -4.01
N GLY A 725 -12.35 -18.65 -3.94
CA GLY A 725 -11.74 -18.09 -2.75
C GLY A 725 -11.82 -16.57 -2.73
N HIS A 726 -13.02 -15.98 -2.85
CA HIS A 726 -13.35 -14.69 -2.20
C HIS A 726 -14.82 -14.25 -2.24
N THR A 727 -15.77 -15.09 -2.68
CA THR A 727 -17.20 -14.83 -2.51
C THR A 727 -17.81 -15.81 -1.51
N ASP A 728 -17.62 -15.54 -0.22
CA ASP A 728 -18.51 -16.06 0.83
C ASP A 728 -19.78 -15.20 0.86
N THR A 729 -20.61 -15.36 -0.17
CA THR A 729 -22.05 -15.05 -0.10
C THR A 729 -22.73 -15.96 -1.12
N LEU A 730 -23.50 -16.92 -0.61
CA LEU A 730 -24.49 -17.67 -1.39
C LEU A 730 -25.40 -16.67 -2.10
N SER A 731 -25.19 -16.46 -3.41
CA SER A 731 -26.19 -15.85 -4.29
C SER A 731 -26.86 -16.97 -5.07
N VAL A 732 -27.78 -17.68 -4.41
CA VAL A 732 -28.92 -18.25 -5.13
C VAL A 732 -29.81 -17.07 -5.47
N PRO A 733 -30.16 -16.80 -6.74
CA PRO A 733 -31.11 -15.74 -7.03
C PRO A 733 -32.44 -16.07 -6.33
N PRO A 734 -33.05 -15.13 -5.58
CA PRO A 734 -34.37 -15.37 -5.02
C PRO A 734 -35.38 -15.56 -6.17
N PRO A 735 -36.41 -16.40 -5.99
CA PRO A 735 -37.54 -16.43 -6.92
C PRO A 735 -38.19 -15.03 -6.99
N PRO A 736 -38.86 -14.69 -8.11
CA PRO A 736 -39.53 -13.40 -8.24
C PRO A 736 -40.54 -13.19 -7.10
N PRO A 737 -40.69 -11.96 -6.57
CA PRO A 737 -41.58 -11.69 -5.45
C PRO A 737 -43.04 -11.87 -5.83
N ASP A 738 -43.79 -12.56 -4.97
CA ASP A 738 -45.24 -12.69 -5.03
C ASP A 738 -45.89 -11.34 -4.67
N PRO A 739 -46.73 -10.73 -5.51
CA PRO A 739 -47.28 -9.38 -5.29
C PRO A 739 -48.27 -9.24 -4.11
N SER A 740 -48.40 -10.25 -3.24
CA SER A 740 -49.36 -10.26 -2.12
C SER A 740 -48.77 -10.18 -0.72
N GLU A 741 -47.45 -10.01 -0.52
CA GLU A 741 -46.85 -9.91 0.82
C GLU A 741 -46.41 -8.48 1.22
N PRO A 742 -46.77 -7.99 2.42
CA PRO A 742 -46.25 -6.73 2.95
C PRO A 742 -44.78 -6.88 3.44
N PRO A 743 -44.00 -5.80 3.50
CA PRO A 743 -42.59 -5.87 3.86
C PRO A 743 -42.41 -6.28 5.34
N PRO A 744 -41.49 -7.20 5.68
CA PRO A 744 -41.23 -7.55 7.07
C PRO A 744 -40.43 -6.43 7.75
N GLY A 745 -41.09 -5.75 8.70
CA GLY A 745 -40.43 -5.00 9.75
C GLY A 745 -39.91 -5.95 10.82
N GLY A 746 -38.63 -5.85 11.17
CA GLY A 746 -38.06 -6.66 12.26
C GLY A 746 -36.56 -6.46 12.38
N LEU A 747 -36.14 -5.76 13.43
CA LEU A 747 -34.77 -5.81 13.96
C LEU A 747 -34.50 -7.24 14.44
N CYS A 748 -33.67 -8.00 13.72
CA CYS A 748 -33.16 -9.27 14.20
C CYS A 748 -32.13 -9.03 15.31
N SER A 749 -32.39 -9.56 16.51
CA SER A 749 -31.35 -9.82 17.51
C SER A 749 -30.45 -10.93 17.00
N CYS A 750 -29.20 -10.62 16.66
CA CYS A 750 -28.20 -11.63 16.33
C CYS A 750 -27.06 -11.58 17.34
N GLY A 751 -26.80 -12.74 17.95
CA GLY A 751 -25.74 -12.98 18.91
C GLY A 751 -24.35 -12.66 18.34
N VAL A 752 -23.49 -12.21 19.25
CA VAL A 752 -22.09 -11.92 19.03
C VAL A 752 -21.35 -13.23 18.81
N THR A 753 -21.04 -13.58 17.57
CA THR A 753 -20.02 -14.60 17.29
C THR A 753 -18.64 -13.96 17.40
N SER A 754 -17.89 -14.38 18.41
CA SER A 754 -16.47 -14.07 18.55
C SER A 754 -15.73 -14.62 17.33
N VAL A 755 -15.10 -13.72 16.57
CA VAL A 755 -14.16 -14.10 15.52
C VAL A 755 -12.85 -14.47 16.23
N VAL A 756 -12.68 -15.75 16.55
CA VAL A 756 -11.37 -16.34 16.81
C VAL A 756 -10.88 -16.90 15.47
N GLY A 757 -9.71 -16.43 15.02
CA GLY A 757 -8.82 -17.08 14.04
C GLY A 757 -9.37 -17.38 12.66
#